data_AF-A0A956B649-F1
#
_entry.id   AF-A0A956B649-F1
#
_cell.length_a   1.000
_cell.length_b   1.000
_cell.length_c   1.000
_cell.angle_alpha   90.00
_cell.angle_beta   90.00
_cell.angle_gamma   90.00
#
_symmetry.space_group_name_H-M   'P 1'
#
loop_
_entity.id
_entity.type
_entity.pdbx_description
1 polymer ?
#
loop_
_entity_poly.entity_id
_entity_poly.type
_entity_poly.pdbx_seq_one_letter_code
_entity_poly.pdbx_strand_id
1 'polypeptide(L)'
;MTRRLPLILLTCTVGLALYGCPDDTDKPDSGPAVDAGFPDTGFPDTGAPDTGAPDSGEVPDSGETPDAGFPDSGTPQAISFIHTNDEHSHHLGFSPNVDDFPDLSTSADIHGGIYRRAAVLKSLEQEATATGDAVVTVSAGDISMGSLFHIANLVQGPDYIAQTLLGYDVMTLGNHEFDFGPGILASMISQGSIGPTGTPIPLRVPLVVSNIRFSMSSAEDDALAALYGPEQPIRRTWVRRFGEVTIGFVGVMGLDAALVAPFKSPVMFSLAVNDAASCTGDADCPGSVCVPPADDPTAAAGKCALDSSGFDFATNFPALVADVASAVAEVRAQGVDIVVAVSHAGINDQEVATLQAMGLGLENAVASEEILLARGVDMALTQANIPGIDVIVGGHSHSVVPAPMVIPNARSGINTYIVQAGDYGRYVGKLRLHRDDVTLPWTLDAEASGLTTVDGTVNTSGVDRFFLDQLVNGVMDALEQAPIAQANDGLVFPGEQCDRRPDGSLVLPAGGLCENVIPGFIGNLGCHANRQLDFSGCVMATGLPSCGDTTINVPEQCDGATIPLACTDLGYTGGNMACAANCTLDVSACTVRFPSLLETALNFQRPETEAPIVYNGRGSLFFHALGTTTFDVGERQASNESNILNLVADADREIVNTLGLQDRKEPWIDVAVVANGVVRDGLFLGETGALTTADLFRVVPLGISPQERTPGYTLVDFYLTPPELKAALEVGVGVGYDGADSFWLGVSGARVEYDPSLPAFDPANPTTTGRITKLELNYKAQPWDDVNGILEPIFDANNGGFPDPTRRLHVATNLYIDLFATGLGICPRDYYLDPLPNCAPCTTDLDCTAPGGSCNTLAGVCQGGEPAAFSIRTTVPIDGGFRQELKEFLALLAYVRRLP
;
A
#
# COMPACT_ATOMS: atom_id res chain seq x y z
N MET A 1 -30.45 -34.42 30.02
CA MET A 1 -30.01 -35.03 31.30
C MET A 1 -28.74 -34.30 31.72
N THR A 2 -28.76 -33.42 32.74
CA THR A 2 -28.18 -33.68 34.08
C THR A 2 -26.77 -34.27 34.07
N ARG A 3 -25.72 -33.69 34.68
CA ARG A 3 -25.52 -32.52 35.59
C ARG A 3 -23.99 -32.19 35.58
N ARG A 4 -23.40 -31.12 36.16
CA ARG A 4 -23.81 -30.16 37.21
C ARG A 4 -22.96 -28.86 37.15
N LEU A 5 -23.40 -27.79 37.84
CA LEU A 5 -22.57 -26.69 38.41
C LEU A 5 -22.79 -26.66 39.96
N PRO A 6 -21.93 -26.05 40.81
CA PRO A 6 -21.82 -24.58 40.97
C PRO A 6 -20.37 -24.09 41.25
N LEU A 7 -19.94 -22.82 41.28
CA LEU A 7 -20.50 -21.47 41.55
C LEU A 7 -20.72 -21.10 43.05
N ILE A 8 -20.18 -19.94 43.46
CA ILE A 8 -20.37 -19.08 44.68
C ILE A 8 -19.01 -18.33 44.85
N LEU A 9 -18.81 -17.01 44.64
CA LEU A 9 -19.48 -15.74 45.04
C LEU A 9 -19.51 -15.47 46.56
N LEU A 10 -18.70 -14.52 47.09
CA LEU A 10 -19.11 -13.13 47.44
C LEU A 10 -18.07 -12.30 48.27
N THR A 11 -18.03 -10.98 48.02
CA THR A 11 -17.72 -9.83 48.94
C THR A 11 -16.42 -9.71 49.78
N CYS A 12 -15.58 -8.76 49.36
CA CYS A 12 -15.30 -7.43 49.97
C CYS A 12 -14.75 -7.19 51.42
N THR A 13 -13.78 -6.25 51.45
CA THR A 13 -13.52 -5.15 52.43
C THR A 13 -12.82 -5.35 53.79
N VAL A 14 -11.56 -4.87 53.84
CA VAL A 14 -10.96 -3.87 54.76
C VAL A 14 -11.17 -3.98 56.29
N GLY A 15 -10.06 -4.03 57.04
CA GLY A 15 -10.01 -3.71 58.48
C GLY A 15 -8.57 -3.70 59.07
N LEU A 16 -8.18 -2.61 59.75
CA LEU A 16 -6.84 -2.42 60.35
C LEU A 16 -6.74 -2.92 61.82
N ALA A 17 -5.49 -3.06 62.28
CA ALA A 17 -4.95 -2.56 63.57
C ALA A 17 -4.54 -3.53 64.71
N LEU A 18 -3.21 -3.55 64.94
CA LEU A 18 -2.48 -3.25 66.21
C LEU A 18 -2.09 -4.34 67.25
N TYR A 19 -0.88 -4.09 67.81
CA TYR A 19 -0.16 -4.67 68.97
C TYR A 19 0.29 -6.15 68.90
N GLY A 20 1.54 -6.50 69.24
CA GLY A 20 2.70 -5.65 69.62
C GLY A 20 3.96 -6.47 70.01
N CYS A 21 5.13 -5.82 70.11
CA CYS A 21 6.43 -6.41 70.48
C CYS A 21 6.98 -5.87 71.82
N PRO A 22 7.98 -6.55 72.40
CA PRO A 22 9.25 -5.94 72.84
C PRO A 22 10.45 -6.53 72.06
N ASP A 23 11.47 -5.76 71.63
CA ASP A 23 12.62 -5.21 72.40
C ASP A 23 13.66 -6.30 72.78
N ASP A 24 14.99 -6.15 72.64
CA ASP A 24 15.88 -5.10 72.09
C ASP A 24 17.15 -5.83 71.53
N THR A 25 18.35 -5.32 71.16
CA THR A 25 19.13 -4.04 71.19
C THR A 25 20.19 -4.15 70.04
N ASP A 26 20.98 -3.17 69.59
CA ASP A 26 21.24 -1.76 69.95
C ASP A 26 21.71 -0.96 68.69
N LYS A 27 21.91 0.36 68.83
CA LYS A 27 22.07 1.38 67.74
C LYS A 27 23.48 2.08 67.80
N PRO A 28 23.80 3.28 67.19
CA PRO A 28 22.98 4.29 66.48
C PRO A 28 23.54 4.94 65.16
N ASP A 29 22.61 5.46 64.34
CA ASP A 29 22.50 6.78 63.63
C ASP A 29 23.73 7.46 62.94
N SER A 30 23.62 8.37 61.93
CA SER A 30 22.53 9.25 61.45
C SER A 30 22.66 9.66 59.95
N GLY A 31 21.57 10.04 59.26
CA GLY A 31 21.55 10.64 57.89
C GLY A 31 21.51 12.19 57.88
N PRO A 32 20.91 12.90 56.87
CA PRO A 32 20.21 12.43 55.65
C PRO A 32 20.50 13.22 54.32
N ALA A 33 19.82 12.80 53.24
CA ALA A 33 19.62 13.32 51.87
C ALA A 33 20.06 14.75 51.41
N VAL A 34 20.59 14.79 50.16
CA VAL A 34 20.55 15.85 49.10
C VAL A 34 20.79 15.12 47.75
N ASP A 35 20.01 15.32 46.68
CA ASP A 35 19.90 16.45 45.72
C ASP A 35 20.89 16.34 44.53
N ALA A 36 20.49 16.82 43.36
CA ALA A 36 21.13 16.52 42.06
C ALA A 36 22.14 17.59 41.60
N GLY A 37 23.19 17.18 40.89
CA GLY A 37 24.21 18.08 40.33
C GLY A 37 24.93 17.48 39.12
N PHE A 38 25.21 18.32 38.12
CA PHE A 38 25.88 17.95 36.86
C PHE A 38 27.38 17.67 37.06
N PRO A 39 27.97 16.74 36.29
CA PRO A 39 29.39 16.75 35.97
C PRO A 39 29.73 17.94 35.04
N ASP A 40 30.86 18.60 35.30
CA ASP A 40 31.30 19.80 34.57
C ASP A 40 32.08 19.45 33.27
N THR A 41 32.14 20.41 32.34
CA THR A 41 32.89 20.30 31.08
C THR A 41 34.40 20.44 31.28
N GLY A 42 35.17 19.42 30.90
CA GLY A 42 36.64 19.43 30.93
C GLY A 42 37.26 18.99 29.60
N PHE A 43 38.21 19.75 29.08
CA PHE A 43 38.98 19.40 27.87
C PHE A 43 40.13 18.42 28.18
N PRO A 44 40.62 17.63 27.19
CA PRO A 44 41.65 16.61 27.40
C PRO A 44 43.04 17.18 27.74
N ASP A 45 43.81 16.41 28.52
CA ASP A 45 45.21 16.72 28.83
C ASP A 45 46.17 16.31 27.68
N THR A 46 47.29 17.00 27.56
CA THR A 46 48.24 16.87 26.43
C THR A 46 49.52 16.11 26.85
N GLY A 47 49.45 14.78 26.80
CA GLY A 47 50.62 13.90 26.95
C GLY A 47 51.31 13.57 25.63
N ALA A 48 52.65 13.52 25.61
CA ALA A 48 53.43 13.12 24.43
C ALA A 48 53.69 11.59 24.40
N PRO A 49 53.89 10.98 23.22
CA PRO A 49 54.21 9.54 23.13
C PRO A 49 55.63 9.24 23.63
N ASP A 50 55.80 8.11 24.32
CA ASP A 50 57.14 7.59 24.66
C ASP A 50 57.81 6.95 23.44
N THR A 51 59.14 7.02 23.37
CA THR A 51 59.94 6.63 22.21
C THR A 51 60.89 5.48 22.55
N GLY A 52 60.35 4.27 22.66
CA GLY A 52 61.13 3.03 22.71
C GLY A 52 61.75 2.69 21.35
N ALA A 53 63.02 2.27 21.34
CA ALA A 53 63.72 1.86 20.12
C ALA A 53 63.40 0.39 19.75
N PRO A 54 63.38 0.02 18.45
CA PRO A 54 63.22 -1.37 18.03
C PRO A 54 64.49 -2.18 18.32
N ASP A 55 64.34 -3.37 18.90
CA ASP A 55 65.45 -4.30 19.08
C ASP A 55 65.74 -5.07 17.77
N SER A 56 67.02 -5.39 17.51
CA SER A 56 67.47 -6.04 16.27
C SER A 56 68.40 -7.22 16.57
N GLY A 57 67.79 -8.36 16.90
CA GLY A 57 68.48 -9.60 17.28
C GLY A 57 68.33 -10.74 16.26
N GLU A 58 69.27 -10.87 15.31
CA GLU A 58 69.40 -12.10 14.50
C GLU A 58 70.10 -13.22 15.30
N VAL A 59 69.33 -14.08 15.97
CA VAL A 59 69.81 -15.40 16.44
C VAL A 59 68.71 -16.46 16.24
N PRO A 60 68.94 -17.51 15.43
CA PRO A 60 68.01 -18.63 15.33
C PRO A 60 68.26 -19.61 16.48
N ASP A 61 67.42 -19.57 17.52
CA ASP A 61 67.46 -20.58 18.59
C ASP A 61 66.73 -21.87 18.15
N SER A 62 67.27 -23.02 18.55
CA SER A 62 66.79 -24.34 18.17
C SER A 62 66.35 -25.12 19.42
N GLY A 63 65.16 -24.81 19.92
CA GLY A 63 64.58 -25.41 21.13
C GLY A 63 63.15 -25.93 20.91
N GLU A 64 62.95 -27.24 21.06
CA GLU A 64 61.62 -27.88 20.95
C GLU A 64 60.83 -27.77 22.27
N THR A 65 60.16 -26.63 22.48
CA THR A 65 58.95 -26.56 23.30
C THR A 65 57.97 -25.58 22.66
N PRO A 66 56.78 -26.01 22.18
CA PRO A 66 55.71 -25.09 21.86
C PRO A 66 55.35 -24.31 23.12
N ASP A 67 55.37 -22.98 23.05
CA ASP A 67 54.83 -22.16 24.13
C ASP A 67 53.31 -22.38 24.15
N ALA A 68 52.82 -22.96 25.24
CA ALA A 68 51.40 -23.14 25.50
C ALA A 68 50.83 -21.86 26.10
N GLY A 69 51.06 -20.73 25.41
CA GLY A 69 50.26 -19.54 25.60
C GLY A 69 48.78 -19.90 25.46
N PHE A 70 47.95 -19.31 26.30
CA PHE A 70 46.52 -19.26 25.99
C PHE A 70 46.40 -18.56 24.62
N PRO A 71 45.54 -19.03 23.70
CA PRO A 71 45.17 -18.23 22.55
C PRO A 71 44.73 -16.86 23.06
N ASP A 72 45.21 -15.78 22.45
CA ASP A 72 44.63 -14.47 22.68
C ASP A 72 43.13 -14.61 22.37
N SER A 73 42.29 -14.51 23.40
CA SER A 73 40.84 -14.56 23.21
C SER A 73 40.46 -13.32 22.42
N GLY A 74 40.10 -13.50 21.14
CA GLY A 74 39.73 -12.39 20.27
C GLY A 74 38.60 -11.56 20.85
N THR A 75 38.44 -10.34 20.33
CA THR A 75 37.37 -9.44 20.76
C THR A 75 36.02 -10.10 20.44
N PRO A 76 35.20 -10.46 21.45
CA PRO A 76 33.88 -10.99 21.20
C PRO A 76 32.98 -9.88 20.68
N GLN A 77 32.11 -10.18 19.73
CA GLN A 77 31.21 -9.21 19.13
C GLN A 77 29.79 -9.77 19.04
N ALA A 78 28.81 -8.92 19.31
CA ALA A 78 27.39 -9.21 19.15
C ALA A 78 26.71 -8.10 18.34
N ILE A 79 25.65 -8.46 17.63
CA ILE A 79 24.82 -7.55 16.86
C ILE A 79 23.35 -7.96 16.97
N SER A 80 22.48 -6.98 17.20
CA SER A 80 21.03 -7.12 17.19
C SER A 80 20.45 -6.33 16.01
N PHE A 81 19.83 -7.03 15.06
CA PHE A 81 18.97 -6.45 14.03
C PHE A 81 17.55 -6.38 14.57
N ILE A 82 16.99 -5.18 14.65
CA ILE A 82 15.62 -4.92 15.06
C ILE A 82 14.83 -4.58 13.78
N HIS A 83 13.69 -5.22 13.54
CA HIS A 83 13.05 -5.12 12.23
C HIS A 83 11.53 -5.11 12.21
N THR A 84 10.99 -4.51 11.15
CA THR A 84 9.57 -4.51 10.76
C THR A 84 9.46 -4.59 9.24
N ASN A 85 8.23 -4.81 8.76
CA ASN A 85 7.85 -4.92 7.36
C ASN A 85 6.33 -4.77 7.28
N ASP A 86 5.82 -4.49 6.08
CA ASP A 86 4.39 -4.54 5.76
C ASP A 86 3.55 -3.65 6.72
N GLU A 87 4.12 -2.50 7.15
CA GLU A 87 3.49 -1.60 8.13
C GLU A 87 2.27 -0.85 7.59
N HIS A 88 2.09 -0.79 6.27
CA HIS A 88 0.83 -0.51 5.60
C HIS A 88 0.08 0.76 6.11
N SER A 89 0.82 1.86 6.30
CA SER A 89 0.33 3.12 6.89
C SER A 89 -0.45 2.96 8.22
N HIS A 90 -0.21 1.89 9.00
CA HIS A 90 -0.85 1.68 10.31
C HIS A 90 -0.13 2.47 11.41
N HIS A 91 -0.49 3.75 11.50
CA HIS A 91 0.01 4.71 12.50
C HIS A 91 -0.87 4.81 13.75
N LEU A 92 -2.16 4.48 13.65
CA LEU A 92 -3.05 4.30 14.81
C LEU A 92 -3.05 2.83 15.23
N GLY A 93 -3.37 2.54 16.50
CA GLY A 93 -3.78 1.19 16.86
C GLY A 93 -5.14 0.85 16.25
N PHE A 94 -5.41 -0.43 16.05
CA PHE A 94 -6.58 -0.91 15.31
C PHE A 94 -7.29 -2.09 15.99
N SER A 95 -8.48 -2.41 15.48
CA SER A 95 -9.51 -3.33 16.01
C SER A 95 -10.39 -2.82 17.17
N PRO A 96 -11.18 -1.73 16.99
CA PRO A 96 -11.24 -0.76 15.89
C PRO A 96 -10.40 0.50 16.20
N ASN A 97 -10.20 1.41 15.23
CA ASN A 97 -9.38 2.61 15.46
C ASN A 97 -9.99 3.59 16.47
N VAL A 98 -11.32 3.63 16.58
CA VAL A 98 -12.05 4.57 17.46
C VAL A 98 -11.89 4.26 18.95
N ASP A 99 -11.55 3.02 19.30
CA ASP A 99 -11.32 2.61 20.69
C ASP A 99 -9.85 2.87 21.14
N ASP A 100 -8.98 3.34 20.23
CA ASP A 100 -7.57 3.70 20.52
C ASP A 100 -7.24 5.19 20.37
N PHE A 101 -8.17 6.03 19.90
CA PHE A 101 -7.88 7.44 19.63
C PHE A 101 -9.04 8.36 20.01
N PRO A 102 -8.81 9.50 20.71
CA PRO A 102 -7.52 10.15 20.97
C PRO A 102 -6.72 9.61 22.17
N ASP A 103 -7.36 8.90 23.10
CA ASP A 103 -6.72 8.34 24.28
C ASP A 103 -6.35 6.87 24.01
N LEU A 104 -5.05 6.54 24.00
CA LEU A 104 -4.58 5.18 23.65
C LEU A 104 -5.15 4.12 24.60
N SER A 105 -5.70 3.05 24.01
CA SER A 105 -6.26 1.91 24.73
C SER A 105 -5.20 1.12 25.48
N THR A 106 -5.65 0.43 26.53
CA THR A 106 -4.86 -0.59 27.25
C THR A 106 -5.34 -2.02 27.00
N SER A 107 -6.28 -2.26 26.07
CA SER A 107 -6.67 -3.64 25.75
C SER A 107 -5.65 -4.33 24.83
N ALA A 108 -5.37 -5.60 25.09
CA ALA A 108 -4.53 -6.43 24.22
C ALA A 108 -5.18 -6.69 22.84
N ASP A 109 -6.49 -6.44 22.71
CA ASP A 109 -7.23 -6.54 21.44
C ASP A 109 -6.92 -5.39 20.47
N ILE A 110 -6.35 -4.27 20.98
CA ILE A 110 -5.85 -3.17 20.13
C ILE A 110 -4.41 -3.45 19.74
N HIS A 111 -4.16 -3.54 18.44
CA HIS A 111 -2.86 -3.89 17.87
C HIS A 111 -2.18 -2.71 17.14
N GLY A 112 -0.85 -2.77 17.00
CA GLY A 112 -0.06 -1.86 16.17
C GLY A 112 -0.03 -0.40 16.67
N GLY A 113 0.09 0.53 15.73
CA GLY A 113 0.13 1.98 16.00
C GLY A 113 1.52 2.51 16.36
N ILE A 114 1.82 3.72 15.85
CA ILE A 114 3.16 4.32 15.83
C ILE A 114 3.74 4.52 17.24
N TYR A 115 2.90 4.92 18.21
CA TYR A 115 3.32 5.15 19.60
C TYR A 115 3.81 3.88 20.30
N ARG A 116 3.20 2.73 19.98
CA ARG A 116 3.56 1.43 20.56
C ARG A 116 4.76 0.84 19.84
N ARG A 117 4.80 0.93 18.50
CA ARG A 117 5.96 0.57 17.68
C ARG A 117 7.21 1.34 18.15
N ALA A 118 7.10 2.65 18.38
CA ALA A 118 8.16 3.47 18.97
C ALA A 118 8.63 3.00 20.36
N ALA A 119 7.71 2.54 21.21
CA ALA A 119 8.04 2.05 22.54
C ALA A 119 8.78 0.69 22.49
N VAL A 120 8.34 -0.23 21.62
CA VAL A 120 8.96 -1.55 21.45
C VAL A 120 10.34 -1.43 20.80
N LEU A 121 10.48 -0.68 19.70
CA LEU A 121 11.76 -0.39 19.05
C LEU A 121 12.78 0.12 20.08
N LYS A 122 12.44 1.20 20.79
CA LYS A 122 13.28 1.81 21.83
C LYS A 122 13.61 0.86 22.98
N SER A 123 12.71 -0.07 23.33
CA SER A 123 12.97 -1.08 24.37
C SER A 123 14.00 -2.12 23.91
N LEU A 124 13.86 -2.63 22.68
CA LEU A 124 14.77 -3.61 22.09
C LEU A 124 16.15 -3.00 21.82
N GLU A 125 16.21 -1.74 21.38
CA GLU A 125 17.44 -0.95 21.24
C GLU A 125 18.17 -0.79 22.58
N GLN A 126 17.44 -0.46 23.64
CA GLN A 126 18.01 -0.32 24.99
C GLN A 126 18.50 -1.65 25.56
N GLU A 127 17.78 -2.74 25.32
CA GLU A 127 18.18 -4.08 25.74
C GLU A 127 19.49 -4.51 25.05
N ALA A 128 19.57 -4.38 23.72
CA ALA A 128 20.76 -4.72 22.95
C ALA A 128 21.96 -3.81 23.26
N THR A 129 21.72 -2.51 23.45
CA THR A 129 22.77 -1.57 23.89
C THR A 129 23.28 -1.92 25.29
N ALA A 130 22.41 -2.42 26.19
CA ALA A 130 22.80 -2.84 27.54
C ALA A 130 23.65 -4.13 27.56
N THR A 131 23.54 -5.00 26.55
CA THR A 131 24.45 -6.15 26.36
C THR A 131 25.74 -5.79 25.61
N GLY A 132 25.86 -4.55 25.11
CA GLY A 132 27.01 -4.08 24.34
C GLY A 132 26.98 -4.48 22.87
N ASP A 133 25.82 -4.89 22.34
CA ASP A 133 25.65 -5.24 20.95
C ASP A 133 25.80 -4.00 20.04
N ALA A 134 26.26 -4.20 18.81
CA ALA A 134 25.90 -3.30 17.72
C ALA A 134 24.38 -3.39 17.47
N VAL A 135 23.71 -2.28 17.17
CA VAL A 135 22.26 -2.24 16.92
C VAL A 135 22.00 -1.64 15.54
N VAL A 136 21.04 -2.21 14.81
CA VAL A 136 20.58 -1.74 13.50
C VAL A 136 19.06 -1.88 13.44
N THR A 137 18.35 -0.82 13.08
CA THR A 137 16.88 -0.84 12.92
C THR A 137 16.49 -0.82 11.43
N VAL A 138 15.71 -1.81 10.97
CA VAL A 138 15.47 -2.13 9.54
C VAL A 138 13.97 -2.22 9.20
N SER A 139 13.51 -1.62 8.10
CA SER A 139 12.17 -1.85 7.54
C SER A 139 12.25 -2.52 6.16
N ALA A 140 11.51 -3.61 5.94
CA ALA A 140 11.56 -4.39 4.70
C ALA A 140 10.56 -3.91 3.61
N GLY A 141 10.12 -2.66 3.64
CA GLY A 141 9.19 -2.10 2.65
C GLY A 141 7.71 -2.39 2.97
N ASP A 142 6.83 -1.89 2.10
CA ASP A 142 5.38 -1.75 2.33
C ASP A 142 5.07 -0.98 3.60
N ILE A 143 5.79 0.14 3.77
CA ILE A 143 5.52 1.11 4.82
C ILE A 143 4.19 1.85 4.56
N SER A 144 3.72 1.80 3.31
CA SER A 144 2.57 2.51 2.78
C SER A 144 1.45 1.57 2.31
N MET A 145 0.28 2.18 2.04
CA MET A 145 -1.01 1.56 1.65
C MET A 145 -1.65 0.73 2.76
N GLY A 146 -2.93 0.96 3.07
CA GLY A 146 -3.66 0.15 4.06
C GLY A 146 -4.52 0.92 5.06
N SER A 147 -4.36 2.24 5.18
CA SER A 147 -5.20 3.09 6.02
C SER A 147 -5.40 4.48 5.45
N LEU A 148 -6.30 5.28 6.02
CA LEU A 148 -6.51 6.69 5.62
C LEU A 148 -5.22 7.53 5.64
N PHE A 149 -4.21 7.15 6.44
CA PHE A 149 -2.91 7.82 6.42
C PHE A 149 -2.21 7.72 5.06
N HIS A 150 -2.41 6.61 4.33
CA HIS A 150 -1.83 6.43 2.99
C HIS A 150 -2.29 7.53 2.04
N ILE A 151 -3.54 8.00 2.17
CA ILE A 151 -4.11 9.01 1.29
C ILE A 151 -3.37 10.35 1.37
N ALA A 152 -2.75 10.65 2.51
CA ALA A 152 -1.93 11.85 2.66
C ALA A 152 -0.64 11.80 1.83
N ASN A 153 -0.18 10.62 1.38
CA ASN A 153 0.99 10.46 0.49
C ASN A 153 0.87 11.20 -0.85
N LEU A 154 -0.36 11.55 -1.28
CA LEU A 154 -0.58 12.40 -2.46
C LEU A 154 -0.10 13.87 -2.26
N VAL A 155 0.14 14.30 -1.02
CA VAL A 155 0.37 15.73 -0.68
C VAL A 155 1.59 15.93 0.24
N GLN A 156 2.02 14.90 0.96
CA GLN A 156 3.15 14.88 1.89
C GLN A 156 3.55 13.42 2.16
N GLY A 157 4.80 13.09 2.54
CA GLY A 157 5.18 11.70 2.87
C GLY A 157 5.16 11.36 4.36
N PRO A 158 4.01 11.05 5.01
CA PRO A 158 3.96 10.72 6.43
C PRO A 158 4.59 9.36 6.74
N ASP A 159 4.46 8.37 5.85
CA ASP A 159 4.99 7.02 6.06
C ASP A 159 6.53 7.06 6.16
N TYR A 160 7.21 7.74 5.22
CA TYR A 160 8.66 7.95 5.25
C TYR A 160 9.14 8.77 6.46
N ILE A 161 8.34 9.73 6.94
CA ILE A 161 8.67 10.47 8.16
C ILE A 161 8.49 9.61 9.40
N ALA A 162 7.52 8.69 9.44
CA ALA A 162 7.42 7.74 10.54
C ALA A 162 8.72 6.94 10.67
N GLN A 163 9.27 6.43 9.56
CA GLN A 163 10.56 5.72 9.59
C GLN A 163 11.72 6.61 10.09
N THR A 164 11.73 7.89 9.74
CA THR A 164 12.71 8.87 10.25
C THR A 164 12.52 9.23 11.73
N LEU A 165 11.28 9.29 12.22
CA LEU A 165 10.95 9.62 13.63
C LEU A 165 11.08 8.43 14.56
N LEU A 166 10.90 7.21 14.05
CA LEU A 166 11.07 5.96 14.77
C LEU A 166 12.54 5.51 14.85
N GLY A 167 13.44 6.08 14.04
CA GLY A 167 14.90 5.88 14.16
C GLY A 167 15.50 4.81 13.27
N TYR A 168 14.83 4.41 12.18
CA TYR A 168 15.31 3.37 11.28
C TYR A 168 16.64 3.76 10.60
N ASP A 169 17.55 2.79 10.50
CA ASP A 169 18.87 2.98 9.90
C ASP A 169 18.90 2.69 8.40
N VAL A 170 18.00 1.83 7.91
CA VAL A 170 17.86 1.44 6.50
C VAL A 170 16.47 0.89 6.21
N MET A 171 16.00 1.05 4.98
CA MET A 171 14.81 0.36 4.46
C MET A 171 14.98 -0.09 3.01
N THR A 172 14.04 -0.88 2.48
CA THR A 172 13.89 -1.11 1.03
C THR A 172 12.54 -0.59 0.54
N LEU A 173 12.23 -0.76 -0.76
CA LEU A 173 10.89 -0.49 -1.32
C LEU A 173 10.10 -1.79 -1.38
N GLY A 174 8.84 -1.74 -0.94
CA GLY A 174 7.85 -2.79 -1.21
C GLY A 174 6.98 -2.47 -2.42
N ASN A 175 6.05 -3.38 -2.74
CA ASN A 175 5.20 -3.24 -3.93
C ASN A 175 4.20 -2.07 -3.80
N HIS A 176 3.66 -1.82 -2.61
CA HIS A 176 2.65 -0.79 -2.39
C HIS A 176 3.22 0.64 -2.39
N GLU A 177 4.54 0.80 -2.22
CA GLU A 177 5.20 2.10 -2.47
C GLU A 177 5.00 2.61 -3.91
N PHE A 178 4.64 1.74 -4.87
CA PHE A 178 4.36 2.09 -6.25
C PHE A 178 2.88 2.32 -6.59
N ASP A 179 1.94 2.24 -5.63
CA ASP A 179 0.49 2.30 -5.92
C ASP A 179 0.01 3.65 -6.51
N PHE A 180 0.71 4.74 -6.20
CA PHE A 180 0.47 6.05 -6.82
C PHE A 180 1.45 6.36 -7.98
N GLY A 181 2.21 5.36 -8.42
CA GLY A 181 3.19 5.45 -9.51
C GLY A 181 4.52 6.12 -9.13
N PRO A 182 5.57 5.94 -9.96
CA PRO A 182 6.93 6.35 -9.63
C PRO A 182 7.10 7.86 -9.41
N GLY A 183 6.29 8.69 -10.09
CA GLY A 183 6.29 10.14 -9.90
C GLY A 183 5.79 10.58 -8.52
N ILE A 184 4.77 9.92 -7.96
CA ILE A 184 4.29 10.21 -6.61
C ILE A 184 5.21 9.57 -5.56
N LEU A 185 5.74 8.37 -5.81
CA LEU A 185 6.78 7.78 -4.96
C LEU A 185 8.01 8.71 -4.82
N ALA A 186 8.49 9.27 -5.93
CA ALA A 186 9.57 10.27 -5.91
C ALA A 186 9.18 11.52 -5.11
N SER A 187 7.91 11.94 -5.19
CA SER A 187 7.36 13.02 -4.38
C SER A 187 7.35 12.66 -2.89
N MET A 188 6.85 11.48 -2.50
CA MET A 188 6.81 10.99 -1.11
C MET A 188 8.20 10.90 -0.46
N ILE A 189 9.21 10.48 -1.21
CA ILE A 189 10.61 10.40 -0.77
C ILE A 189 11.24 11.81 -0.65
N SER A 190 10.88 12.73 -1.54
CA SER A 190 11.41 14.11 -1.57
C SER A 190 10.71 15.07 -0.60
N GLN A 191 9.43 14.85 -0.31
CA GLN A 191 8.57 15.74 0.47
C GLN A 191 8.58 15.37 1.95
N GLY A 192 9.14 16.26 2.76
CA GLY A 192 8.85 16.23 4.20
C GLY A 192 7.44 16.76 4.50
N SER A 193 6.60 15.96 5.16
CA SER A 193 5.37 16.42 5.83
C SER A 193 5.60 17.70 6.62
N ILE A 194 4.63 18.60 6.53
CA ILE A 194 4.72 19.95 7.05
C ILE A 194 4.31 19.93 8.53
N GLY A 195 5.30 19.98 9.43
CA GLY A 195 5.02 20.19 10.85
C GLY A 195 4.33 21.55 11.10
N PRO A 196 3.71 21.78 12.27
CA PRO A 196 2.96 23.01 12.58
C PRO A 196 3.81 24.30 12.52
N THR A 197 5.13 24.18 12.45
CA THR A 197 6.09 25.28 12.24
C THR A 197 6.29 25.65 10.77
N GLY A 198 5.61 24.98 9.83
CA GLY A 198 5.81 25.15 8.39
C GLY A 198 7.13 24.55 7.88
N THR A 199 7.81 23.72 8.67
CA THR A 199 9.13 23.15 8.35
C THR A 199 9.00 21.68 7.94
N PRO A 200 9.39 21.30 6.72
CA PRO A 200 9.46 19.89 6.30
C PRO A 200 10.47 19.10 7.14
N ILE A 201 10.11 17.87 7.52
CA ILE A 201 11.06 16.89 8.08
C ILE A 201 11.58 16.04 6.91
N PRO A 202 12.84 16.16 6.47
CA PRO A 202 13.35 15.34 5.37
C PRO A 202 13.53 13.89 5.83
N LEU A 203 13.28 12.94 4.91
CA LEU A 203 13.65 11.54 5.09
C LEU A 203 15.16 11.42 5.38
N ARG A 204 15.52 10.65 6.42
CA ARG A 204 16.91 10.38 6.80
C ARG A 204 17.33 8.92 6.63
N VAL A 205 16.36 8.03 6.45
CA VAL A 205 16.58 6.60 6.22
C VAL A 205 16.99 6.39 4.76
N PRO A 206 18.16 5.80 4.47
CA PRO A 206 18.51 5.39 3.11
C PRO A 206 17.62 4.23 2.67
N LEU A 207 17.12 4.29 1.44
CA LEU A 207 16.46 3.17 0.79
C LEU A 207 17.52 2.40 0.00
N VAL A 208 17.70 1.10 0.30
CA VAL A 208 18.50 0.21 -0.56
C VAL A 208 17.58 -0.53 -1.51
N VAL A 209 17.91 -0.52 -2.81
CA VAL A 209 17.22 -1.29 -3.85
C VAL A 209 18.24 -1.65 -4.94
N SER A 210 18.67 -2.90 -5.02
CA SER A 210 19.80 -3.34 -5.84
C SER A 210 19.41 -3.82 -7.24
N ASN A 211 18.12 -4.09 -7.48
CA ASN A 211 17.60 -4.69 -8.72
C ASN A 211 16.59 -3.82 -9.50
N ILE A 212 16.28 -2.61 -9.02
CA ILE A 212 15.46 -1.63 -9.72
C ILE A 212 16.10 -1.19 -11.05
N ARG A 213 15.25 -0.84 -12.02
CA ARG A 213 15.60 -0.30 -13.34
C ARG A 213 14.65 0.82 -13.72
N PHE A 214 15.17 1.80 -14.43
CA PHE A 214 14.42 2.93 -14.97
C PHE A 214 14.37 2.86 -16.51
N SER A 215 13.39 3.51 -17.11
CA SER A 215 13.25 3.62 -18.57
C SER A 215 14.34 4.51 -19.19
N MET A 216 14.64 4.31 -20.47
CA MET A 216 15.38 5.28 -21.30
C MET A 216 14.49 5.99 -22.33
N SER A 217 13.18 5.76 -22.30
CA SER A 217 12.22 6.21 -23.32
C SER A 217 11.01 6.96 -22.75
N SER A 218 10.56 6.63 -21.54
CA SER A 218 9.55 7.39 -20.80
C SER A 218 10.22 8.35 -19.82
N ALA A 219 9.52 9.45 -19.51
CA ALA A 219 9.91 10.45 -18.51
C ALA A 219 9.04 10.36 -17.24
N GLU A 220 8.24 9.30 -17.09
CA GLU A 220 7.31 9.12 -15.96
C GLU A 220 8.01 8.64 -14.69
N ASP A 221 9.18 7.99 -14.83
CA ASP A 221 10.05 7.55 -13.74
C ASP A 221 11.35 8.37 -13.60
N ASP A 222 11.64 9.32 -14.51
CA ASP A 222 12.77 10.27 -14.43
C ASP A 222 12.91 10.91 -13.03
N ALA A 223 11.77 11.28 -12.42
CA ALA A 223 11.72 11.89 -11.10
C ALA A 223 12.21 10.95 -9.98
N LEU A 224 11.99 9.64 -10.13
CA LEU A 224 12.45 8.61 -9.20
C LEU A 224 13.90 8.20 -9.50
N ALA A 225 14.26 8.10 -10.78
CA ALA A 225 15.64 7.87 -11.24
C ALA A 225 16.60 8.95 -10.72
N ALA A 226 16.16 10.22 -10.68
CA ALA A 226 16.93 11.33 -10.11
C ALA A 226 17.23 11.17 -8.61
N LEU A 227 16.47 10.33 -7.88
CA LEU A 227 16.67 10.02 -6.46
C LEU A 227 17.49 8.74 -6.23
N TYR A 228 18.01 8.12 -7.30
CA TYR A 228 18.87 6.94 -7.23
C TYR A 228 20.35 7.30 -7.41
N GLY A 229 21.22 6.83 -6.52
CA GLY A 229 22.66 6.99 -6.63
C GLY A 229 23.39 6.93 -5.28
N PRO A 230 24.73 6.87 -5.26
CA PRO A 230 25.51 6.64 -4.04
C PRO A 230 25.34 7.73 -2.97
N GLU A 231 25.02 8.95 -3.36
CA GLU A 231 24.79 10.09 -2.45
C GLU A 231 23.31 10.47 -2.29
N GLN A 232 22.40 9.75 -2.97
CA GLN A 232 20.96 10.06 -2.99
C GLN A 232 20.18 9.31 -1.89
N PRO A 233 18.85 9.52 -1.74
CA PRO A 233 18.02 8.74 -0.81
C PRO A 233 17.93 7.26 -1.19
N ILE A 234 17.74 6.95 -2.47
CA ILE A 234 17.68 5.57 -3.00
C ILE A 234 19.07 5.16 -3.48
N ARG A 235 19.52 3.96 -3.12
CA ARG A 235 20.89 3.49 -3.33
C ARG A 235 20.88 2.04 -3.82
N ARG A 236 21.77 1.69 -4.76
CA ARG A 236 21.97 0.28 -5.16
C ARG A 236 22.37 -0.57 -3.95
N THR A 237 23.35 -0.08 -3.21
CA THR A 237 24.02 -0.72 -2.07
C THR A 237 24.30 0.35 -1.03
N TRP A 238 24.53 -0.06 0.21
CA TRP A 238 24.99 0.85 1.26
C TRP A 238 25.93 0.14 2.21
N VAL A 239 27.01 0.80 2.62
CA VAL A 239 27.96 0.27 3.61
C VAL A 239 28.07 1.24 4.78
N ARG A 240 27.81 0.76 5.99
CA ARG A 240 27.91 1.55 7.23
C ARG A 240 28.45 0.70 8.37
N ARG A 241 29.19 1.36 9.27
CA ARG A 241 29.72 0.77 10.51
C ARG A 241 28.79 1.05 11.69
N PHE A 242 28.54 0.01 12.48
CA PHE A 242 27.72 0.03 13.69
C PHE A 242 28.58 -0.52 14.85
N GLY A 243 28.99 0.37 15.75
CA GLY A 243 30.01 0.06 16.77
C GLY A 243 31.32 -0.38 16.11
N GLU A 244 31.66 -1.67 16.25
CA GLU A 244 32.82 -2.27 15.59
C GLU A 244 32.50 -3.03 14.29
N VAL A 245 31.24 -3.39 14.06
CA VAL A 245 30.81 -4.23 12.93
C VAL A 245 30.57 -3.37 11.69
N THR A 246 31.08 -3.77 10.54
CA THR A 246 30.89 -3.08 9.26
C THR A 246 29.92 -3.88 8.40
N ILE A 247 28.81 -3.27 7.98
CA ILE A 247 27.68 -3.98 7.35
C ILE A 247 27.46 -3.45 5.94
N GLY A 248 27.32 -4.37 4.99
CA GLY A 248 26.85 -4.09 3.64
C GLY A 248 25.37 -4.44 3.51
N PHE A 249 24.58 -3.50 3.01
CA PHE A 249 23.16 -3.68 2.75
C PHE A 249 22.93 -3.73 1.23
N VAL A 250 22.21 -4.77 0.80
CA VAL A 250 21.61 -4.88 -0.52
C VAL A 250 20.08 -4.84 -0.37
N GLY A 251 19.38 -4.30 -1.35
CA GLY A 251 17.92 -4.19 -1.33
C GLY A 251 17.30 -5.03 -2.43
N VAL A 252 16.17 -5.68 -2.17
CA VAL A 252 15.62 -6.68 -3.08
C VAL A 252 14.11 -6.55 -3.19
N MET A 253 13.62 -6.17 -4.37
CA MET A 253 12.23 -6.41 -4.76
C MET A 253 12.10 -7.84 -5.30
N GLY A 254 11.13 -8.62 -4.81
CA GLY A 254 10.80 -9.94 -5.35
C GLY A 254 10.11 -9.89 -6.71
N LEU A 255 9.94 -11.03 -7.36
CA LEU A 255 9.21 -11.15 -8.62
C LEU A 255 7.70 -11.05 -8.41
N ASP A 256 7.15 -11.70 -7.39
CA ASP A 256 5.71 -11.62 -7.06
C ASP A 256 5.33 -10.21 -6.58
N ALA A 257 6.16 -9.63 -5.70
CA ALA A 257 6.07 -8.21 -5.32
C ALA A 257 6.13 -7.27 -6.53
N ALA A 258 7.11 -7.46 -7.42
CA ALA A 258 7.19 -6.69 -8.65
C ALA A 258 5.96 -6.92 -9.56
N LEU A 259 5.35 -8.11 -9.58
CA LEU A 259 4.12 -8.38 -10.33
C LEU A 259 2.92 -7.62 -9.77
N VAL A 260 2.66 -7.70 -8.46
CA VAL A 260 1.46 -7.11 -7.84
C VAL A 260 1.51 -5.60 -7.64
N ALA A 261 2.59 -4.93 -8.04
CA ALA A 261 2.66 -3.48 -8.25
C ALA A 261 2.35 -3.08 -9.72
N PRO A 262 1.07 -2.97 -10.15
CA PRO A 262 0.76 -2.63 -11.54
C PRO A 262 1.24 -1.22 -11.92
N PHE A 263 1.09 -0.25 -11.01
CA PHE A 263 1.38 1.17 -11.26
C PHE A 263 2.86 1.55 -11.20
N LYS A 264 3.77 0.60 -10.95
CA LYS A 264 5.23 0.84 -11.02
C LYS A 264 5.69 1.33 -12.40
N SER A 265 4.99 0.91 -13.46
CA SER A 265 5.37 1.18 -14.85
C SER A 265 5.57 2.69 -15.08
N PRO A 266 6.66 3.11 -15.74
CA PRO A 266 7.62 2.31 -16.51
C PRO A 266 8.80 1.70 -15.72
N VAL A 267 8.84 1.82 -14.39
CA VAL A 267 9.90 1.19 -13.56
C VAL A 267 9.83 -0.32 -13.65
N MET A 268 11.00 -0.96 -13.63
CA MET A 268 11.16 -2.39 -13.77
C MET A 268 12.07 -3.00 -12.70
N PHE A 269 11.95 -4.31 -12.51
CA PHE A 269 12.79 -5.12 -11.61
C PHE A 269 13.21 -6.41 -12.32
N SER A 270 14.46 -6.84 -12.11
CA SER A 270 15.00 -8.19 -12.43
C SER A 270 14.47 -8.87 -13.70
N LEU A 271 14.97 -8.41 -14.84
CA LEU A 271 14.39 -8.70 -16.16
C LEU A 271 15.07 -9.87 -16.91
N ALA A 272 14.28 -10.58 -17.72
CA ALA A 272 14.79 -11.42 -18.80
C ALA A 272 15.46 -10.57 -19.90
N VAL A 273 16.78 -10.47 -19.81
CA VAL A 273 17.63 -9.70 -20.74
C VAL A 273 18.04 -10.53 -21.95
N ASN A 274 17.87 -10.01 -23.17
CA ASN A 274 18.51 -10.58 -24.36
C ASN A 274 19.97 -10.10 -24.46
N ASP A 275 20.90 -10.89 -23.90
CA ASP A 275 22.34 -10.59 -23.87
C ASP A 275 22.94 -10.19 -25.23
N ALA A 276 22.39 -10.69 -26.34
CA ALA A 276 22.88 -10.40 -27.69
C ALA A 276 22.47 -9.01 -28.22
N ALA A 277 21.46 -8.36 -27.63
CA ALA A 277 20.87 -7.12 -28.12
C ALA A 277 21.22 -5.92 -27.20
N SER A 278 22.25 -5.16 -27.60
CA SER A 278 22.51 -3.81 -27.05
C SER A 278 21.62 -2.78 -27.74
N CYS A 279 21.09 -1.82 -26.98
CA CYS A 279 20.15 -0.82 -27.47
C CYS A 279 20.48 0.59 -26.94
N THR A 280 19.93 1.61 -27.59
CA THR A 280 20.05 3.04 -27.23
C THR A 280 18.69 3.74 -27.05
N GLY A 281 17.60 2.98 -27.19
CA GLY A 281 16.21 3.35 -26.97
C GLY A 281 15.29 2.25 -27.53
N ASP A 282 14.00 2.28 -27.20
CA ASP A 282 13.06 1.17 -27.51
C ASP A 282 12.94 0.84 -29.01
N ALA A 283 13.27 1.78 -29.90
CA ALA A 283 13.31 1.56 -31.34
C ALA A 283 14.32 0.47 -31.78
N ASP A 284 15.34 0.19 -30.96
CA ASP A 284 16.27 -0.92 -31.16
C ASP A 284 15.72 -2.27 -30.64
N CYS A 285 14.57 -2.28 -29.96
CA CYS A 285 14.02 -3.41 -29.19
C CYS A 285 12.58 -3.81 -29.57
N PRO A 286 12.27 -4.22 -30.83
CA PRO A 286 10.89 -4.53 -31.23
C PRO A 286 10.21 -5.61 -30.35
N GLY A 287 9.10 -5.28 -29.70
CA GLY A 287 8.39 -6.16 -28.75
C GLY A 287 9.05 -6.26 -27.37
N SER A 288 9.79 -5.24 -26.95
CA SER A 288 10.55 -5.14 -25.70
C SER A 288 10.88 -3.67 -25.40
N VAL A 289 11.36 -3.37 -24.20
CA VAL A 289 11.86 -2.04 -23.81
C VAL A 289 13.38 -2.04 -23.66
N CYS A 290 14.00 -0.88 -23.84
CA CYS A 290 15.44 -0.69 -23.77
C CYS A 290 15.85 -0.14 -22.39
N VAL A 291 16.53 -0.98 -21.60
CA VAL A 291 16.71 -0.78 -20.17
C VAL A 291 18.22 -0.74 -19.81
N PRO A 292 18.69 0.19 -18.97
CA PRO A 292 20.09 0.26 -18.53
C PRO A 292 20.38 -0.81 -17.46
N PRO A 293 21.65 -1.06 -17.09
CA PRO A 293 21.98 -1.99 -16.01
C PRO A 293 21.78 -1.36 -14.60
N ALA A 294 21.65 -2.18 -13.55
CA ALA A 294 21.33 -1.70 -12.19
C ALA A 294 22.45 -0.86 -11.53
N ASP A 295 23.69 -1.12 -11.93
CA ASP A 295 24.90 -0.45 -11.45
C ASP A 295 25.16 0.90 -12.14
N ASP A 296 24.58 1.13 -13.33
CA ASP A 296 24.58 2.43 -14.00
C ASP A 296 23.25 2.66 -14.75
N PRO A 297 22.19 3.13 -14.06
CA PRO A 297 20.95 3.54 -14.72
C PRO A 297 21.12 4.82 -15.56
N THR A 298 22.28 5.48 -15.51
CA THR A 298 22.61 6.64 -16.37
C THR A 298 23.35 6.23 -17.65
N ALA A 299 23.56 4.93 -17.87
CA ALA A 299 24.26 4.40 -19.04
C ALA A 299 23.52 4.77 -20.33
N ALA A 300 24.21 5.47 -21.24
CA ALA A 300 23.69 5.86 -22.57
C ALA A 300 23.50 4.68 -23.56
N ALA A 301 23.53 3.44 -23.09
CA ALA A 301 23.23 2.22 -23.82
C ALA A 301 22.80 1.13 -22.84
N GLY A 302 21.73 0.41 -23.19
CA GLY A 302 21.11 -0.63 -22.38
C GLY A 302 21.03 -1.97 -23.11
N LYS A 303 20.09 -2.79 -22.64
CA LYS A 303 19.70 -4.07 -23.25
C LYS A 303 18.21 -4.12 -23.52
N CYS A 304 17.81 -4.88 -24.54
CA CYS A 304 16.41 -5.19 -24.76
C CYS A 304 15.92 -6.20 -23.72
N ALA A 305 14.86 -5.85 -23.00
CA ALA A 305 14.21 -6.65 -21.98
C ALA A 305 12.70 -6.74 -22.25
N LEU A 306 12.11 -7.90 -21.96
CA LEU A 306 10.66 -8.10 -22.13
C LEU A 306 9.88 -7.13 -21.23
N ASP A 307 8.75 -6.63 -21.74
CA ASP A 307 7.92 -5.64 -21.05
C ASP A 307 7.00 -6.27 -19.96
N SER A 308 6.09 -5.46 -19.44
CA SER A 308 5.15 -5.77 -18.37
C SER A 308 4.18 -6.94 -18.64
N SER A 309 4.23 -7.57 -19.81
CA SER A 309 3.43 -8.77 -20.16
C SER A 309 4.20 -10.11 -20.07
N GLY A 310 5.51 -10.09 -19.81
CA GLY A 310 6.41 -11.25 -20.03
C GLY A 310 6.99 -11.97 -18.81
N PHE A 311 6.32 -12.00 -17.65
CA PHE A 311 6.85 -12.67 -16.44
C PHE A 311 6.76 -14.20 -16.50
N ASP A 312 7.91 -14.87 -16.67
CA ASP A 312 8.12 -16.28 -16.31
C ASP A 312 9.09 -16.34 -15.13
N PHE A 313 8.64 -16.91 -14.01
CA PHE A 313 9.46 -17.07 -12.80
C PHE A 313 10.73 -17.90 -13.08
N ALA A 314 10.66 -18.88 -13.99
CA ALA A 314 11.79 -19.73 -14.34
C ALA A 314 12.91 -19.00 -15.11
N THR A 315 12.61 -17.90 -15.80
CA THR A 315 13.60 -17.06 -16.50
C THR A 315 14.00 -15.83 -15.71
N ASN A 316 13.07 -15.21 -14.96
CA ASN A 316 13.33 -13.98 -14.22
C ASN A 316 14.06 -14.21 -12.89
N PHE A 317 13.85 -15.36 -12.22
CA PHE A 317 14.53 -15.64 -10.95
C PHE A 317 16.06 -15.77 -11.09
N PRO A 318 16.62 -16.40 -12.14
CA PRO A 318 18.04 -16.30 -12.46
C PRO A 318 18.56 -14.86 -12.65
N ALA A 319 17.75 -13.93 -13.17
CA ALA A 319 18.13 -12.54 -13.34
C ALA A 319 18.13 -11.77 -12.00
N LEU A 320 17.14 -12.01 -11.14
CA LEU A 320 17.09 -11.52 -9.76
C LEU A 320 18.34 -11.95 -8.97
N VAL A 321 18.68 -13.24 -9.03
CA VAL A 321 19.88 -13.80 -8.43
C VAL A 321 21.16 -13.14 -8.98
N ALA A 322 21.23 -12.86 -10.28
CA ALA A 322 22.40 -12.22 -10.89
C ALA A 322 22.59 -10.76 -10.45
N ASP A 323 21.52 -9.97 -10.42
CA ASP A 323 21.53 -8.57 -9.94
C ASP A 323 21.97 -8.49 -8.47
N VAL A 324 21.36 -9.31 -7.61
CA VAL A 324 21.66 -9.32 -6.16
C VAL A 324 23.04 -9.90 -5.90
N ALA A 325 23.47 -10.95 -6.59
CA ALA A 325 24.84 -11.47 -6.46
C ALA A 325 25.89 -10.43 -6.87
N SER A 326 25.63 -9.63 -7.90
CA SER A 326 26.50 -8.51 -8.30
C SER A 326 26.60 -7.45 -7.19
N ALA A 327 25.49 -7.08 -6.57
CA ALA A 327 25.47 -6.14 -5.45
C ALA A 327 26.15 -6.70 -4.17
N VAL A 328 25.94 -7.98 -3.87
CA VAL A 328 26.61 -8.67 -2.74
C VAL A 328 28.13 -8.74 -2.95
N ALA A 329 28.59 -9.03 -4.17
CA ALA A 329 30.01 -8.97 -4.50
C ALA A 329 30.61 -7.57 -4.33
N GLU A 330 29.86 -6.52 -4.69
CA GLU A 330 30.27 -5.11 -4.54
C GLU A 330 30.48 -4.72 -3.06
N VAL A 331 29.57 -5.11 -2.16
CA VAL A 331 29.73 -4.82 -0.72
C VAL A 331 30.78 -5.72 -0.05
N ARG A 332 30.88 -7.01 -0.42
CA ARG A 332 31.95 -7.90 0.08
C ARG A 332 33.33 -7.41 -0.34
N ALA A 333 33.48 -6.83 -1.54
CA ALA A 333 34.74 -6.23 -1.99
C ALA A 333 35.18 -5.00 -1.16
N GLN A 334 34.26 -4.38 -0.41
CA GLN A 334 34.54 -3.29 0.52
C GLN A 334 34.96 -3.77 1.93
N GLY A 335 35.00 -5.09 2.16
CA GLY A 335 35.51 -5.68 3.41
C GLY A 335 34.51 -5.67 4.58
N VAL A 336 33.21 -5.82 4.29
CA VAL A 336 32.15 -5.87 5.32
C VAL A 336 32.13 -7.18 6.10
N ASP A 337 31.93 -7.09 7.41
CA ASP A 337 31.77 -8.20 8.35
C ASP A 337 30.47 -8.99 8.13
N ILE A 338 29.41 -8.30 7.69
CA ILE A 338 28.07 -8.85 7.46
C ILE A 338 27.50 -8.29 6.14
N VAL A 339 26.80 -9.12 5.38
CA VAL A 339 25.89 -8.70 4.31
C VAL A 339 24.44 -9.01 4.69
N VAL A 340 23.63 -7.96 4.71
CA VAL A 340 22.18 -8.00 4.94
C VAL A 340 21.48 -7.74 3.60
N ALA A 341 20.57 -8.62 3.20
CA ALA A 341 19.56 -8.30 2.21
C ALA A 341 18.31 -7.78 2.94
N VAL A 342 17.93 -6.53 2.64
CA VAL A 342 16.62 -5.98 3.01
C VAL A 342 15.69 -6.34 1.86
N SER A 343 14.75 -7.24 2.11
CA SER A 343 14.06 -8.03 1.09
C SER A 343 12.56 -7.86 1.19
N HIS A 344 11.95 -7.53 0.06
CA HIS A 344 10.51 -7.48 -0.10
C HIS A 344 10.11 -8.50 -1.17
N ALA A 345 10.22 -9.78 -0.80
CA ALA A 345 10.05 -10.91 -1.74
C ALA A 345 9.30 -12.10 -1.12
N GLY A 346 9.45 -12.33 0.19
CA GLY A 346 8.55 -13.16 0.96
C GLY A 346 8.79 -14.67 0.98
N ILE A 347 7.95 -15.29 1.81
CA ILE A 347 7.87 -16.72 2.14
C ILE A 347 6.37 -17.06 2.25
N ASN A 348 5.94 -18.32 2.18
CA ASN A 348 4.54 -18.66 2.49
C ASN A 348 4.42 -19.45 3.81
N ASP A 349 3.24 -19.36 4.45
CA ASP A 349 2.94 -20.06 5.70
C ASP A 349 3.20 -21.58 5.63
N GLN A 350 2.93 -22.18 4.47
CA GLN A 350 3.16 -23.60 4.25
C GLN A 350 4.65 -23.94 4.31
N GLU A 351 5.53 -23.10 3.79
CA GLU A 351 6.99 -23.26 3.93
C GLU A 351 7.46 -22.97 5.36
N VAL A 352 6.92 -21.96 6.05
CA VAL A 352 7.23 -21.73 7.49
C VAL A 352 6.94 -22.99 8.31
N ALA A 353 5.74 -23.57 8.17
CA ALA A 353 5.36 -24.80 8.84
C ALA A 353 6.18 -26.02 8.38
N THR A 354 6.48 -26.12 7.08
CA THR A 354 7.25 -27.24 6.49
C THR A 354 8.70 -27.25 6.96
N LEU A 355 9.35 -26.09 7.01
CA LEU A 355 10.76 -25.97 7.40
C LEU A 355 10.95 -26.24 8.90
N GLN A 356 10.02 -25.77 9.73
CA GLN A 356 9.95 -26.14 11.15
C GLN A 356 9.76 -27.66 11.34
N ALA A 357 8.93 -28.30 10.52
CA ALA A 357 8.67 -29.74 10.60
C ALA A 357 9.80 -30.63 10.05
N MET A 358 10.62 -30.14 9.10
CA MET A 358 11.55 -30.98 8.33
C MET A 358 12.96 -31.11 8.92
N GLY A 359 13.42 -30.21 9.80
CA GLY A 359 14.76 -30.31 10.37
C GLY A 359 15.90 -30.18 9.34
N LEU A 360 15.65 -29.42 8.26
CA LEU A 360 16.51 -29.10 7.12
C LEU A 360 16.70 -30.22 6.07
N GLY A 361 16.36 -29.90 4.81
CA GLY A 361 16.58 -30.72 3.62
C GLY A 361 16.20 -29.94 2.37
N LEU A 362 17.20 -29.41 1.64
CA LEU A 362 17.00 -28.29 0.71
C LEU A 362 16.44 -28.68 -0.68
N GLU A 363 16.30 -29.96 -1.00
CA GLU A 363 16.20 -30.46 -2.38
C GLU A 363 14.88 -30.16 -3.13
N ASN A 364 13.82 -29.69 -2.44
CA ASN A 364 12.49 -29.47 -3.03
C ASN A 364 11.91 -28.05 -2.86
N ALA A 365 12.62 -27.10 -2.22
CA ALA A 365 12.06 -25.76 -2.01
C ALA A 365 12.13 -24.93 -3.31
N VAL A 366 10.96 -24.61 -3.86
CA VAL A 366 10.77 -23.92 -5.15
C VAL A 366 9.68 -22.83 -5.11
N ALA A 367 9.19 -22.47 -3.92
CA ALA A 367 8.08 -21.53 -3.75
C ALA A 367 8.50 -20.19 -3.10
N SER A 368 9.25 -20.20 -2.00
CA SER A 368 9.73 -18.96 -1.38
C SER A 368 10.87 -18.32 -2.18
N GLU A 369 10.68 -17.06 -2.55
CA GLU A 369 11.70 -16.24 -3.17
C GLU A 369 12.91 -16.05 -2.27
N GLU A 370 12.74 -15.76 -0.98
CA GLU A 370 13.85 -15.47 -0.07
C GLU A 370 14.75 -16.69 0.18
N ILE A 371 14.16 -17.89 0.24
CA ILE A 371 14.89 -19.15 0.37
C ILE A 371 15.63 -19.49 -0.95
N LEU A 372 14.99 -19.24 -2.09
CA LEU A 372 15.63 -19.38 -3.40
C LEU A 372 16.74 -18.34 -3.60
N LEU A 373 16.59 -17.13 -3.06
CA LEU A 373 17.50 -15.99 -3.20
C LEU A 373 18.80 -16.26 -2.46
N ALA A 374 18.71 -16.63 -1.17
CA ALA A 374 19.87 -17.00 -0.36
C ALA A 374 20.76 -18.02 -1.08
N ARG A 375 20.15 -19.16 -1.47
CA ARG A 375 20.84 -20.27 -2.15
C ARG A 375 21.31 -19.91 -3.56
N GLY A 376 20.55 -19.11 -4.29
CA GLY A 376 20.84 -18.71 -5.66
C GLY A 376 22.06 -17.79 -5.70
N VAL A 377 22.06 -16.76 -4.87
CA VAL A 377 23.17 -15.82 -4.71
C VAL A 377 24.43 -16.55 -4.22
N ASP A 378 24.30 -17.44 -3.23
CA ASP A 378 25.38 -18.32 -2.82
C ASP A 378 25.93 -19.19 -3.96
N MET A 379 25.05 -19.85 -4.72
CA MET A 379 25.45 -20.70 -5.83
C MET A 379 26.18 -19.92 -6.93
N ALA A 380 25.76 -18.70 -7.23
CA ALA A 380 26.41 -17.80 -8.18
C ALA A 380 27.81 -17.39 -7.68
N LEU A 381 27.92 -16.95 -6.42
CA LEU A 381 29.15 -16.39 -5.85
C LEU A 381 30.21 -17.43 -5.48
N THR A 382 29.82 -18.68 -5.21
CA THR A 382 30.77 -19.75 -4.82
C THR A 382 31.83 -20.06 -5.88
N GLN A 383 31.62 -19.72 -7.16
CA GLN A 383 32.65 -19.86 -8.20
C GLN A 383 33.83 -18.87 -8.02
N ALA A 384 33.59 -17.74 -7.34
CA ALA A 384 34.58 -16.69 -7.07
C ALA A 384 35.14 -16.74 -5.63
N ASN A 385 34.71 -17.72 -4.81
CA ASN A 385 35.01 -17.79 -3.37
C ASN A 385 34.57 -16.51 -2.61
N ILE A 386 33.44 -15.92 -3.02
CA ILE A 386 32.81 -14.78 -2.33
C ILE A 386 31.69 -15.35 -1.43
N PRO A 387 31.64 -15.03 -0.12
CA PRO A 387 30.51 -15.37 0.74
C PRO A 387 29.26 -14.59 0.33
N GLY A 388 28.10 -15.26 0.27
CA GLY A 388 26.83 -14.67 -0.13
C GLY A 388 26.18 -13.80 0.96
N ILE A 389 24.91 -14.07 1.27
CA ILE A 389 24.10 -13.26 2.21
C ILE A 389 24.14 -13.90 3.60
N ASP A 390 24.40 -13.12 4.65
CA ASP A 390 24.42 -13.61 6.03
C ASP A 390 23.02 -13.47 6.69
N VAL A 391 22.29 -12.41 6.36
CA VAL A 391 20.95 -12.12 6.90
C VAL A 391 20.01 -11.67 5.79
N ILE A 392 18.78 -12.18 5.79
CA ILE A 392 17.65 -11.62 5.03
C ILE A 392 16.63 -11.08 6.05
N VAL A 393 16.28 -9.80 5.93
CA VAL A 393 15.13 -9.20 6.62
C VAL A 393 14.02 -9.10 5.59
N GLY A 394 13.01 -9.96 5.71
CA GLY A 394 11.95 -10.18 4.74
C GLY A 394 10.70 -9.34 4.97
N GLY A 395 9.80 -9.37 3.98
CA GLY A 395 8.53 -8.64 3.93
C GLY A 395 7.58 -9.27 2.89
N HIS A 396 6.68 -8.48 2.32
CA HIS A 396 5.74 -8.81 1.24
C HIS A 396 4.62 -9.80 1.62
N SER A 397 4.99 -10.89 2.28
CA SER A 397 4.10 -12.03 2.52
C SER A 397 3.24 -11.93 3.78
N HIS A 398 3.36 -10.87 4.58
CA HIS A 398 2.75 -10.75 5.92
C HIS A 398 3.16 -11.86 6.92
N SER A 399 4.15 -12.70 6.60
CA SER A 399 4.45 -13.91 7.38
C SER A 399 4.95 -13.60 8.79
N VAL A 400 4.29 -14.18 9.79
CA VAL A 400 4.73 -14.13 11.19
C VAL A 400 5.79 -15.23 11.39
N VAL A 401 7.07 -14.83 11.49
CA VAL A 401 8.20 -15.77 11.73
C VAL A 401 8.65 -15.67 13.19
N PRO A 402 8.18 -16.54 14.11
CA PRO A 402 8.38 -16.33 15.55
C PRO A 402 9.81 -16.56 16.04
N ALA A 403 10.64 -17.25 15.23
CA ALA A 403 12.04 -17.52 15.48
C ALA A 403 12.81 -17.58 14.14
N PRO A 404 14.06 -17.09 14.06
CA PRO A 404 14.80 -16.99 12.80
C PRO A 404 14.98 -18.32 12.05
N MET A 405 14.72 -18.28 10.74
CA MET A 405 14.87 -19.42 9.84
C MET A 405 16.35 -19.54 9.43
N VAL A 406 16.95 -20.72 9.61
CA VAL A 406 18.37 -20.98 9.33
C VAL A 406 18.51 -21.73 8.00
N ILE A 407 19.09 -21.08 6.98
CA ILE A 407 19.37 -21.69 5.68
C ILE A 407 20.88 -22.01 5.58
N PRO A 408 21.30 -23.29 5.58
CA PRO A 408 22.72 -23.62 5.59
C PRO A 408 23.36 -23.50 4.20
N ASN A 409 24.37 -22.64 4.03
CA ASN A 409 25.20 -22.64 2.84
C ASN A 409 26.31 -23.69 2.97
N ALA A 410 26.02 -24.90 2.48
CA ALA A 410 26.95 -26.03 2.46
C ALA A 410 28.23 -25.83 1.61
N ARG A 411 28.41 -24.68 0.95
CA ARG A 411 29.61 -24.33 0.16
C ARG A 411 30.49 -23.26 0.81
N SER A 412 29.91 -22.28 1.52
CA SER A 412 30.69 -21.28 2.28
C SER A 412 30.96 -21.72 3.72
N GLY A 413 30.09 -22.56 4.30
CA GLY A 413 30.13 -22.93 5.71
C GLY A 413 29.46 -21.92 6.65
N ILE A 414 28.83 -20.88 6.11
CA ILE A 414 28.07 -19.85 6.85
C ILE A 414 26.57 -20.15 6.68
N ASN A 415 25.73 -19.79 7.66
CA ASN A 415 24.27 -19.86 7.51
C ASN A 415 23.72 -18.49 7.09
N THR A 416 22.74 -18.47 6.20
CA THR A 416 21.88 -17.30 6.01
C THR A 416 20.72 -17.38 7.00
N TYR A 417 20.47 -16.30 7.73
CA TYR A 417 19.36 -16.20 8.69
C TYR A 417 18.23 -15.35 8.08
N ILE A 418 17.00 -15.88 8.00
CA ILE A 418 15.83 -15.18 7.44
C ILE A 418 14.83 -14.85 8.56
N VAL A 419 14.31 -13.62 8.58
CA VAL A 419 13.35 -13.12 9.58
C VAL A 419 12.29 -12.20 8.96
N GLN A 420 11.04 -12.29 9.42
CA GLN A 420 9.92 -11.40 9.05
C GLN A 420 8.99 -11.21 10.27
N ALA A 421 8.35 -10.05 10.40
CA ALA A 421 7.66 -9.60 11.62
C ALA A 421 6.13 -9.44 11.45
N GLY A 422 5.48 -10.31 10.67
CA GLY A 422 4.03 -10.22 10.44
C GLY A 422 3.66 -9.02 9.59
N ASP A 423 2.55 -8.34 9.93
CA ASP A 423 2.02 -7.19 9.19
C ASP A 423 1.50 -6.06 10.09
N TYR A 424 1.15 -4.92 9.49
CA TYR A 424 0.49 -3.75 10.10
C TYR A 424 1.21 -3.16 11.33
N GLY A 425 2.49 -3.50 11.51
CA GLY A 425 3.25 -3.21 12.72
C GLY A 425 2.73 -3.91 13.98
N ARG A 426 2.04 -5.06 13.85
CA ARG A 426 1.59 -5.93 14.97
C ARG A 426 2.74 -6.52 15.78
N TYR A 427 3.93 -6.61 15.19
CA TYR A 427 5.14 -7.06 15.87
C TYR A 427 6.33 -6.16 15.53
N VAL A 428 7.36 -6.22 16.37
CA VAL A 428 8.73 -5.83 16.03
C VAL A 428 9.60 -7.04 16.28
N GLY A 429 10.38 -7.44 15.28
CA GLY A 429 11.30 -8.57 15.37
C GLY A 429 12.69 -8.17 15.88
N LYS A 430 13.38 -9.12 16.49
CA LYS A 430 14.78 -9.04 16.88
C LYS A 430 15.53 -10.30 16.44
N LEU A 431 16.63 -10.12 15.73
CA LEU A 431 17.60 -11.15 15.39
C LEU A 431 18.95 -10.80 16.03
N ARG A 432 19.44 -11.64 16.93
CA ARG A 432 20.73 -11.46 17.59
C ARG A 432 21.75 -12.48 17.08
N LEU A 433 22.88 -11.98 16.56
CA LEU A 433 24.04 -12.78 16.16
C LEU A 433 25.24 -12.46 17.05
N HIS A 434 26.09 -13.44 17.33
CA HIS A 434 27.33 -13.27 18.09
C HIS A 434 28.50 -14.08 17.50
N ARG A 435 29.73 -13.67 17.83
CA ARG A 435 30.97 -14.43 17.59
C ARG A 435 31.95 -14.18 18.74
N ASP A 436 32.59 -15.25 19.23
CA ASP A 436 33.58 -15.17 20.32
C ASP A 436 34.91 -14.52 19.88
N ASP A 437 35.16 -14.50 18.56
CA ASP A 437 36.38 -13.97 17.94
C ASP A 437 36.02 -13.46 16.53
N VAL A 438 36.64 -12.38 16.06
CA VAL A 438 36.39 -11.78 14.74
C VAL A 438 36.74 -12.70 13.55
N THR A 439 37.54 -13.75 13.77
CA THR A 439 37.88 -14.78 12.79
C THR A 439 36.86 -15.93 12.72
N LEU A 440 35.89 -15.98 13.64
CA LEU A 440 34.84 -17.00 13.70
C LEU A 440 33.55 -16.53 12.98
N PRO A 441 32.74 -17.47 12.44
CA PRO A 441 31.48 -17.15 11.80
C PRO A 441 30.41 -16.70 12.81
N TRP A 442 29.47 -15.88 12.34
CA TRP A 442 28.35 -15.40 13.13
C TRP A 442 27.36 -16.52 13.49
N THR A 443 27.12 -16.68 14.79
CA THR A 443 26.24 -17.68 15.39
C THR A 443 24.96 -17.03 15.89
N LEU A 444 23.81 -17.63 15.60
CA LEU A 444 22.50 -17.20 16.10
C LEU A 444 22.40 -17.37 17.62
N ASP A 445 22.05 -16.30 18.34
CA ASP A 445 21.51 -16.37 19.69
C ASP A 445 19.99 -16.53 19.60
N ALA A 446 19.53 -17.78 19.64
CA ALA A 446 18.12 -18.13 19.49
C ALA A 446 17.26 -17.87 20.74
N GLU A 447 17.87 -17.59 21.91
CA GLU A 447 17.13 -17.23 23.12
C GLU A 447 16.90 -15.71 23.22
N ALA A 448 17.78 -14.90 22.60
CA ALA A 448 17.64 -13.46 22.47
C ALA A 448 17.09 -12.98 21.10
N SER A 449 16.49 -13.89 20.32
CA SER A 449 15.85 -13.60 19.03
C SER A 449 14.38 -14.02 19.02
N GLY A 450 13.54 -13.28 18.30
CA GLY A 450 12.10 -13.55 18.18
C GLY A 450 11.28 -12.29 17.89
N LEU A 451 9.96 -12.40 18.03
CA LEU A 451 9.02 -11.28 17.82
C LEU A 451 8.49 -10.73 19.15
N THR A 452 8.40 -9.41 19.26
CA THR A 452 7.71 -8.71 20.35
C THR A 452 6.40 -8.14 19.82
N THR A 453 5.26 -8.52 20.42
CA THR A 453 3.93 -8.02 20.06
C THR A 453 3.79 -6.54 20.38
N VAL A 454 3.08 -5.82 19.49
CA VAL A 454 2.74 -4.41 19.61
C VAL A 454 1.23 -4.32 19.85
N ASP A 455 0.82 -4.21 21.12
CA ASP A 455 -0.58 -4.16 21.54
C ASP A 455 -0.84 -3.15 22.68
N GLY A 456 -2.10 -2.95 23.08
CA GLY A 456 -2.49 -2.02 24.16
C GLY A 456 -1.76 -2.21 25.49
N THR A 457 -1.14 -3.36 25.77
CA THR A 457 -0.35 -3.58 26.99
C THR A 457 1.04 -2.91 26.95
N VAL A 458 1.51 -2.49 25.76
CA VAL A 458 2.80 -1.82 25.58
C VAL A 458 2.85 -0.46 26.29
N ASN A 459 3.76 -0.32 27.26
CA ASN A 459 3.93 0.94 27.99
C ASN A 459 4.61 2.02 27.14
N THR A 460 3.81 2.93 26.59
CA THR A 460 4.28 4.08 25.81
C THR A 460 4.80 5.27 26.64
N SER A 461 4.85 5.20 27.98
CA SER A 461 5.26 6.32 28.84
C SER A 461 6.72 6.76 28.68
N GLY A 462 7.56 5.95 28.01
CA GLY A 462 8.96 6.26 27.71
C GLY A 462 9.19 6.92 26.35
N VAL A 463 8.15 7.13 25.54
CA VAL A 463 8.22 7.72 24.19
C VAL A 463 8.05 9.24 24.28
N ASP A 464 8.93 10.00 23.63
CA ASP A 464 8.67 11.41 23.38
C ASP A 464 7.65 11.51 22.24
N ARG A 465 6.42 11.85 22.59
CA ARG A 465 5.33 11.91 21.62
C ARG A 465 5.33 13.16 20.76
N PHE A 466 6.10 14.21 21.09
CA PHE A 466 5.92 15.54 20.48
C PHE A 466 5.86 15.52 18.94
N PHE A 467 6.80 14.83 18.29
CA PHE A 467 6.85 14.72 16.83
C PHE A 467 5.84 13.72 16.25
N LEU A 468 5.58 12.61 16.96
CA LEU A 468 4.56 11.62 16.56
C LEU A 468 3.15 12.24 16.60
N ASP A 469 2.87 13.07 17.61
CA ASP A 469 1.65 13.84 17.72
C ASP A 469 1.51 14.84 16.57
N GLN A 470 2.59 15.48 16.11
CA GLN A 470 2.52 16.37 14.93
C GLN A 470 2.24 15.59 13.65
N LEU A 471 2.82 14.39 13.49
CA LEU A 471 2.55 13.51 12.36
C LEU A 471 1.09 13.05 12.34
N VAL A 472 0.63 12.43 13.43
CA VAL A 472 -0.73 11.86 13.56
C VAL A 472 -1.80 12.94 13.43
N ASN A 473 -1.69 14.04 14.19
CA ASN A 473 -2.69 15.09 14.15
C ASN A 473 -2.61 15.93 12.87
N GLY A 474 -1.42 16.12 12.29
CA GLY A 474 -1.23 16.85 11.03
C GLY A 474 -1.82 16.11 9.83
N VAL A 475 -1.68 14.79 9.77
CA VAL A 475 -2.34 13.94 8.76
C VAL A 475 -3.86 14.00 8.91
N MET A 476 -4.40 13.87 10.13
CA MET A 476 -5.85 14.00 10.36
C MET A 476 -6.38 15.38 9.96
N ASP A 477 -5.76 16.46 10.43
CA ASP A 477 -6.18 17.82 10.08
C ASP A 477 -6.14 18.06 8.56
N ALA A 478 -5.13 17.53 7.86
CA ALA A 478 -5.05 17.59 6.41
C ALA A 478 -6.20 16.83 5.73
N LEU A 479 -6.43 15.55 6.07
CA LEU A 479 -7.48 14.73 5.45
C LEU A 479 -8.90 15.26 5.72
N GLU A 480 -9.11 15.92 6.85
CA GLU A 480 -10.41 16.47 7.24
C GLU A 480 -10.66 17.90 6.73
N GLN A 481 -9.62 18.73 6.57
CA GLN A 481 -9.76 20.17 6.28
C GLN A 481 -9.12 20.64 4.96
N ALA A 482 -8.15 19.92 4.41
CA ALA A 482 -7.57 20.28 3.11
C ALA A 482 -8.60 20.02 2.01
N PRO A 483 -8.87 21.00 1.12
CA PRO A 483 -9.84 20.83 0.06
C PRO A 483 -9.33 19.82 -0.97
N ILE A 484 -10.20 18.91 -1.44
CA ILE A 484 -9.87 17.96 -2.52
C ILE A 484 -9.54 18.70 -3.83
N ALA A 485 -10.27 19.80 -4.05
CA ALA A 485 -10.14 20.75 -5.13
C ALA A 485 -8.75 21.43 -5.15
N GLN A 486 -7.80 20.90 -5.94
CA GLN A 486 -6.53 21.57 -6.26
C GLN A 486 -6.69 22.52 -7.46
N ALA A 487 -5.74 23.44 -7.65
CA ALA A 487 -5.87 24.48 -8.67
C ALA A 487 -4.85 24.27 -9.78
N ASN A 488 -5.34 24.25 -11.02
CA ASN A 488 -4.59 23.93 -12.24
C ASN A 488 -4.14 22.45 -12.36
N ASP A 489 -4.92 21.50 -11.82
CA ASP A 489 -4.68 20.06 -11.99
C ASP A 489 -5.38 19.49 -13.25
N GLY A 490 -6.41 20.17 -13.75
CA GLY A 490 -7.18 19.78 -14.93
C GLY A 490 -8.41 18.91 -14.64
N LEU A 491 -8.80 18.78 -13.37
CA LEU A 491 -10.01 18.11 -12.90
C LEU A 491 -11.06 19.16 -12.48
N VAL A 492 -12.27 18.73 -12.15
CA VAL A 492 -13.33 19.61 -11.59
C VAL A 492 -14.01 18.85 -10.46
N PHE A 493 -13.69 19.22 -9.23
CA PHE A 493 -14.19 18.63 -7.99
C PHE A 493 -15.42 19.37 -7.44
N PRO A 494 -16.16 18.79 -6.49
CA PRO A 494 -17.32 19.43 -5.87
C PRO A 494 -17.01 20.85 -5.35
N GLY A 495 -17.77 21.84 -5.84
CA GLY A 495 -17.58 23.27 -5.57
C GLY A 495 -16.81 24.03 -6.66
N GLU A 496 -16.09 23.33 -7.54
CA GLU A 496 -15.53 23.91 -8.77
C GLU A 496 -16.56 23.83 -9.91
N GLN A 497 -16.46 24.74 -10.87
CA GLN A 497 -17.21 24.69 -12.13
C GLN A 497 -16.29 24.57 -13.35
N CYS A 498 -14.99 24.80 -13.16
CA CYS A 498 -13.95 24.80 -14.17
C CYS A 498 -12.57 24.79 -13.50
N ASP A 499 -11.55 24.35 -14.23
CA ASP A 499 -10.15 24.48 -13.83
C ASP A 499 -9.24 24.60 -15.07
N ARG A 500 -7.94 24.32 -14.95
CA ARG A 500 -6.91 24.46 -15.98
C ARG A 500 -6.01 23.23 -15.95
N ARG A 501 -5.62 22.69 -17.08
CA ARG A 501 -4.58 21.65 -17.09
C ARG A 501 -3.20 22.26 -16.79
N PRO A 502 -2.20 21.47 -16.39
CA PRO A 502 -0.82 21.94 -16.21
C PRO A 502 -0.18 22.61 -17.43
N ASP A 503 -0.70 22.37 -18.64
CA ASP A 503 -0.29 23.06 -19.88
C ASP A 503 -0.92 24.47 -20.05
N GLY A 504 -1.79 24.89 -19.13
CA GLY A 504 -2.51 26.16 -19.13
C GLY A 504 -3.83 26.16 -19.92
N SER A 505 -4.20 25.06 -20.58
CA SER A 505 -5.50 24.91 -21.26
C SER A 505 -6.66 24.85 -20.26
N LEU A 506 -7.85 25.27 -20.68
CA LEU A 506 -9.03 25.39 -19.81
C LEU A 506 -9.91 24.15 -19.84
N VAL A 507 -10.38 23.72 -18.67
CA VAL A 507 -11.36 22.66 -18.48
C VAL A 507 -12.69 23.30 -18.15
N LEU A 508 -13.67 23.17 -19.06
CA LEU A 508 -14.93 23.93 -19.04
C LEU A 508 -16.11 23.01 -19.38
N PRO A 509 -17.29 23.22 -18.76
CA PRO A 509 -18.50 22.46 -19.06
C PRO A 509 -19.02 22.79 -20.46
N ALA A 510 -19.82 21.86 -21.01
CA ALA A 510 -20.56 22.01 -22.27
C ALA A 510 -19.74 22.55 -23.46
N GLY A 511 -18.46 22.19 -23.55
CA GLY A 511 -17.55 22.59 -24.63
C GLY A 511 -17.02 24.03 -24.54
N GLY A 512 -17.21 24.71 -23.39
CA GLY A 512 -16.69 26.06 -23.17
C GLY A 512 -17.44 27.18 -23.90
N LEU A 513 -18.67 26.93 -24.37
CA LEU A 513 -19.48 27.90 -25.12
C LEU A 513 -20.59 28.51 -24.26
N CYS A 514 -20.74 29.83 -24.32
CA CYS A 514 -21.70 30.58 -23.52
C CYS A 514 -23.16 30.20 -23.82
N GLU A 515 -23.49 29.95 -25.09
CA GLU A 515 -24.83 29.56 -25.54
C GLU A 515 -25.36 28.27 -24.90
N ASN A 516 -24.47 27.40 -24.42
CA ASN A 516 -24.82 26.13 -23.78
C ASN A 516 -25.09 26.26 -22.27
N VAL A 517 -24.75 27.42 -21.67
CA VAL A 517 -24.88 27.67 -20.22
C VAL A 517 -25.82 28.84 -19.92
N ILE A 518 -25.81 29.91 -20.73
CA ILE A 518 -26.70 31.07 -20.59
C ILE A 518 -27.53 31.26 -21.88
N PRO A 519 -28.82 30.89 -21.88
CA PRO A 519 -29.69 31.03 -23.05
C PRO A 519 -29.77 32.46 -23.59
N GLY A 520 -29.42 32.65 -24.86
CA GLY A 520 -29.45 33.95 -25.56
C GLY A 520 -28.11 34.68 -25.62
N PHE A 521 -27.09 34.19 -24.92
CA PHE A 521 -25.70 34.62 -25.09
C PHE A 521 -24.98 33.72 -26.09
N ILE A 522 -23.85 34.21 -26.62
CA ILE A 522 -22.89 33.48 -27.45
C ILE A 522 -21.47 33.87 -27.05
N GLY A 523 -20.51 32.99 -27.33
CA GLY A 523 -19.08 33.27 -27.12
C GLY A 523 -18.39 32.20 -26.28
N ASN A 524 -17.22 32.52 -25.75
CA ASN A 524 -16.40 31.56 -25.00
C ASN A 524 -16.48 31.85 -23.50
N LEU A 525 -16.67 30.79 -22.71
CA LEU A 525 -16.48 30.80 -21.27
C LEU A 525 -14.99 30.86 -20.93
N GLY A 526 -14.64 31.50 -19.83
CA GLY A 526 -13.35 31.35 -19.17
C GLY A 526 -13.48 30.69 -17.80
N CYS A 527 -12.38 30.69 -17.03
CA CYS A 527 -12.38 30.25 -15.64
C CYS A 527 -11.66 31.28 -14.76
N HIS A 528 -12.37 31.77 -13.73
CA HIS A 528 -11.85 32.70 -12.72
C HIS A 528 -10.89 32.01 -11.75
N ALA A 529 -10.10 32.79 -11.00
CA ALA A 529 -9.18 32.26 -9.99
C ALA A 529 -9.86 31.60 -8.77
N ASN A 530 -11.18 31.79 -8.58
CA ASN A 530 -11.99 31.04 -7.61
C ASN A 530 -12.65 29.78 -8.22
N ARG A 531 -12.22 29.36 -9.44
CA ARG A 531 -12.63 28.13 -10.13
C ARG A 531 -14.13 28.07 -10.47
N GLN A 532 -14.70 29.25 -10.66
CA GLN A 532 -16.06 29.49 -11.14
C GLN A 532 -16.01 30.01 -12.58
N LEU A 533 -17.09 29.80 -13.33
CA LEU A 533 -17.15 30.19 -14.75
C LEU A 533 -17.00 31.71 -14.91
N ASP A 534 -16.10 32.11 -15.81
CA ASP A 534 -15.89 33.49 -16.21
C ASP A 534 -16.75 33.81 -17.42
N PHE A 535 -17.84 34.56 -17.20
CA PHE A 535 -18.79 34.95 -18.24
C PHE A 535 -18.38 36.23 -18.99
N SER A 536 -17.21 36.82 -18.73
CA SER A 536 -16.78 38.07 -19.40
C SER A 536 -16.57 37.93 -20.91
N GLY A 537 -16.31 36.71 -21.40
CA GLY A 537 -16.24 36.39 -22.82
C GLY A 537 -17.60 36.22 -23.52
N CYS A 538 -18.70 36.22 -22.78
CA CYS A 538 -20.06 36.06 -23.31
C CYS A 538 -20.67 37.39 -23.78
N VAL A 539 -21.37 37.37 -24.90
CA VAL A 539 -22.11 38.53 -25.44
C VAL A 539 -23.52 38.14 -25.91
N MET A 540 -24.45 39.08 -25.86
CA MET A 540 -25.83 38.88 -26.33
C MET A 540 -25.89 38.57 -27.83
N ALA A 541 -26.57 37.49 -28.22
CA ALA A 541 -26.67 37.04 -29.63
C ALA A 541 -27.37 38.04 -30.56
N THR A 542 -28.18 38.96 -30.02
CA THR A 542 -29.01 39.93 -30.78
C THR A 542 -28.55 41.38 -30.67
N GLY A 543 -27.44 41.65 -29.97
CA GLY A 543 -26.98 43.01 -29.66
C GLY A 543 -27.56 43.59 -28.35
N LEU A 544 -27.11 44.80 -28.02
CA LEU A 544 -27.23 45.43 -26.69
C LEU A 544 -28.67 45.60 -26.16
N PRO A 545 -28.95 45.10 -24.93
CA PRO A 545 -29.73 45.83 -23.95
C PRO A 545 -28.83 46.89 -23.28
N SER A 546 -29.38 47.77 -22.42
CA SER A 546 -28.71 49.01 -22.03
C SER A 546 -28.06 48.98 -20.65
N CYS A 547 -27.22 47.98 -20.37
CA CYS A 547 -26.52 47.78 -19.09
C CYS A 547 -26.16 49.08 -18.34
N GLY A 548 -26.84 49.32 -17.23
CA GLY A 548 -26.86 50.58 -16.49
C GLY A 548 -28.11 51.44 -16.70
N ASP A 549 -29.22 50.91 -17.23
CA ASP A 549 -30.49 51.64 -17.37
C ASP A 549 -31.41 51.52 -16.15
N THR A 550 -31.00 50.74 -15.14
CA THR A 550 -31.68 50.39 -13.89
C THR A 550 -32.85 49.40 -14.01
N THR A 551 -33.02 48.76 -15.16
CA THR A 551 -34.02 47.72 -15.41
C THR A 551 -33.33 46.42 -15.85
N ILE A 552 -33.64 45.30 -15.20
CA ILE A 552 -33.17 43.97 -15.68
C ILE A 552 -34.18 43.47 -16.73
N ASN A 553 -33.76 43.42 -17.99
CA ASN A 553 -34.55 42.98 -19.13
C ASN A 553 -34.12 41.58 -19.57
N VAL A 554 -35.04 40.70 -20.00
CA VAL A 554 -34.64 39.36 -20.50
C VAL A 554 -33.77 39.53 -21.77
N PRO A 555 -32.56 38.92 -21.86
CA PRO A 555 -31.99 37.86 -21.00
C PRO A 555 -30.86 38.33 -20.04
N GLU A 556 -30.75 39.60 -19.70
CA GLU A 556 -29.82 40.12 -18.68
C GLU A 556 -29.99 39.41 -17.34
N GLN A 557 -28.89 39.16 -16.64
CA GLN A 557 -28.89 38.60 -15.28
C GLN A 557 -28.86 39.70 -14.19
N CYS A 558 -28.40 40.90 -14.55
CA CYS A 558 -28.27 42.08 -13.68
C CYS A 558 -28.18 43.36 -14.51
N ASP A 559 -28.33 44.53 -13.86
CA ASP A 559 -28.10 45.85 -14.48
C ASP A 559 -27.29 46.75 -13.55
N GLY A 560 -26.00 46.96 -13.86
CA GLY A 560 -25.14 47.93 -13.14
C GLY A 560 -24.99 47.66 -11.64
N ALA A 561 -25.70 48.42 -10.81
CA ALA A 561 -25.75 48.21 -9.34
C ALA A 561 -26.99 47.40 -8.88
N THR A 562 -27.86 47.03 -9.83
CA THR A 562 -29.10 46.28 -9.65
C THR A 562 -28.81 44.79 -9.84
N ILE A 563 -28.51 44.11 -8.74
CA ILE A 563 -28.20 42.67 -8.73
C ILE A 563 -29.37 41.95 -8.01
N PRO A 564 -30.02 40.96 -8.63
CA PRO A 564 -31.23 40.35 -8.08
C PRO A 564 -30.97 39.24 -7.05
N LEU A 565 -29.71 38.82 -6.88
CA LEU A 565 -29.26 37.69 -6.07
C LEU A 565 -27.98 38.06 -5.31
N ALA A 566 -27.81 37.52 -4.10
CA ALA A 566 -26.54 37.52 -3.40
C ALA A 566 -25.71 36.28 -3.76
N CYS A 567 -24.42 36.26 -3.41
CA CYS A 567 -23.57 35.08 -3.58
C CYS A 567 -24.18 33.83 -2.90
N THR A 568 -24.77 34.00 -1.71
CA THR A 568 -25.47 32.92 -0.98
C THR A 568 -26.65 32.31 -1.72
N ASP A 569 -27.31 33.09 -2.58
CA ASP A 569 -28.50 32.64 -3.33
C ASP A 569 -28.11 31.81 -4.56
N LEU A 570 -26.81 31.79 -4.92
CA LEU A 570 -26.18 30.91 -5.90
C LEU A 570 -25.37 29.77 -5.25
N GLY A 571 -25.51 29.53 -3.95
CA GLY A 571 -24.82 28.46 -3.22
C GLY A 571 -23.40 28.78 -2.73
N TYR A 572 -22.89 29.99 -2.98
CA TYR A 572 -21.61 30.41 -2.41
C TYR A 572 -21.72 30.66 -0.89
N THR A 573 -20.61 30.55 -0.17
CA THR A 573 -20.59 30.76 1.30
C THR A 573 -20.63 32.23 1.73
N GLY A 574 -20.50 33.16 0.77
CA GLY A 574 -20.43 34.58 1.04
C GLY A 574 -19.72 35.34 -0.08
N GLY A 575 -19.11 36.47 0.26
CA GLY A 575 -18.48 37.40 -0.68
C GLY A 575 -19.47 38.43 -1.25
N ASN A 576 -19.00 39.22 -2.22
CA ASN A 576 -19.80 40.27 -2.88
C ASN A 576 -19.90 39.95 -4.37
N MET A 577 -21.12 40.00 -4.91
CA MET A 577 -21.36 39.86 -6.35
C MET A 577 -21.29 41.22 -7.03
N ALA A 578 -20.88 41.25 -8.30
CA ALA A 578 -20.94 42.44 -9.14
C ALA A 578 -21.75 42.16 -10.43
N CYS A 579 -22.11 43.21 -11.16
CA CYS A 579 -22.66 43.07 -12.51
C CYS A 579 -21.57 43.40 -13.53
N ALA A 580 -21.27 42.48 -14.44
CA ALA A 580 -20.31 42.69 -15.50
C ALA A 580 -20.89 43.60 -16.59
N ALA A 581 -20.01 44.23 -17.39
CA ALA A 581 -20.41 45.19 -18.44
C ALA A 581 -21.21 44.58 -19.62
N ASN A 582 -21.38 43.25 -19.63
CA ASN A 582 -22.21 42.48 -20.55
C ASN A 582 -23.54 42.00 -19.93
N CYS A 583 -23.88 42.48 -18.73
CA CYS A 583 -25.08 42.12 -17.96
C CYS A 583 -25.14 40.67 -17.47
N THR A 584 -23.99 40.03 -17.32
CA THR A 584 -23.82 38.75 -16.60
C THR A 584 -23.37 38.99 -15.15
N LEU A 585 -23.65 38.03 -14.27
CA LEU A 585 -23.22 38.08 -12.87
C LEU A 585 -21.72 37.80 -12.77
N ASP A 586 -20.98 38.75 -12.17
CA ASP A 586 -19.58 38.57 -11.81
C ASP A 586 -19.51 37.95 -10.41
N VAL A 587 -19.08 36.69 -10.40
CA VAL A 587 -18.93 35.83 -9.21
C VAL A 587 -17.47 35.72 -8.74
N SER A 588 -16.53 36.46 -9.35
CA SER A 588 -15.09 36.38 -9.03
C SER A 588 -14.77 36.79 -7.58
N ALA A 589 -15.64 37.58 -6.94
CA ALA A 589 -15.56 38.01 -5.54
C ALA A 589 -16.56 37.31 -4.60
N CYS A 590 -17.27 36.27 -5.08
CA CYS A 590 -18.00 35.33 -4.22
C CYS A 590 -17.04 34.28 -3.62
N THR A 591 -17.26 33.90 -2.34
CA THR A 591 -16.42 32.93 -1.63
C THR A 591 -16.95 31.51 -1.77
N VAL A 592 -16.13 30.63 -2.35
CA VAL A 592 -16.41 29.20 -2.49
C VAL A 592 -15.85 28.46 -1.27
N ARG A 593 -16.58 27.46 -0.77
CA ARG A 593 -16.03 26.46 0.15
C ARG A 593 -15.92 25.14 -0.60
N PHE A 594 -14.70 24.66 -0.73
CA PHE A 594 -14.41 23.35 -1.27
C PHE A 594 -14.37 22.34 -0.10
N PRO A 595 -15.06 21.20 -0.18
CA PRO A 595 -15.00 20.16 0.84
C PRO A 595 -13.65 19.45 0.82
N SER A 596 -13.31 18.77 1.92
CA SER A 596 -12.21 17.81 1.96
C SER A 596 -12.60 16.50 1.28
N LEU A 597 -11.62 15.62 1.04
CA LEU A 597 -11.87 14.29 0.48
C LEU A 597 -12.78 13.46 1.41
N LEU A 598 -12.52 13.47 2.72
CA LEU A 598 -13.37 12.75 3.68
C LEU A 598 -14.79 13.31 3.72
N GLU A 599 -14.96 14.64 3.68
CA GLU A 599 -16.30 15.25 3.61
C GLU A 599 -17.02 14.90 2.31
N THR A 600 -16.30 14.86 1.18
CA THR A 600 -16.85 14.45 -0.12
C THR A 600 -17.32 13.00 -0.09
N ALA A 601 -16.49 12.08 0.41
CA ALA A 601 -16.83 10.67 0.55
C ALA A 601 -18.02 10.43 1.49
N LEU A 602 -18.07 11.12 2.64
CA LEU A 602 -19.15 10.95 3.63
C LEU A 602 -20.51 11.47 3.15
N ASN A 603 -20.53 12.44 2.23
CA ASN A 603 -21.76 12.93 1.60
C ASN A 603 -22.10 12.25 0.27
N PHE A 604 -21.24 11.38 -0.27
CA PHE A 604 -21.53 10.59 -1.46
C PHE A 604 -22.83 9.78 -1.28
N GLN A 605 -23.75 9.86 -2.25
CA GLN A 605 -25.04 9.17 -2.23
C GLN A 605 -25.91 9.42 -0.98
N ARG A 606 -25.69 10.54 -0.26
CA ARG A 606 -26.49 10.98 0.89
C ARG A 606 -27.82 11.60 0.41
N PRO A 607 -28.96 11.32 1.07
CA PRO A 607 -30.24 11.95 0.68
C PRO A 607 -30.23 13.47 0.90
N GLU A 608 -30.75 14.25 -0.04
CA GLU A 608 -30.94 15.72 0.09
C GLU A 608 -31.79 16.12 1.32
N THR A 609 -32.58 15.19 1.86
CA THR A 609 -33.38 15.39 3.07
C THR A 609 -32.58 15.32 4.37
N GLU A 610 -31.31 14.90 4.33
CA GLU A 610 -30.41 14.84 5.48
C GLU A 610 -29.43 16.02 5.46
N ALA A 611 -29.15 16.59 6.64
CA ALA A 611 -28.08 17.58 6.76
C ALA A 611 -26.73 16.93 6.39
N PRO A 612 -25.84 17.59 5.63
CA PRO A 612 -24.56 17.03 5.24
C PRO A 612 -23.68 16.75 6.47
N ILE A 613 -22.88 15.68 6.38
CA ILE A 613 -21.81 15.43 7.33
C ILE A 613 -20.71 16.44 7.00
N VAL A 614 -20.32 17.29 7.96
CA VAL A 614 -19.32 18.34 7.75
C VAL A 614 -18.29 18.32 8.86
N TYR A 615 -17.09 18.85 8.60
CA TYR A 615 -16.06 19.01 9.63
C TYR A 615 -16.57 19.84 10.82
N ASN A 616 -16.52 19.24 12.02
CA ASN A 616 -16.94 19.85 13.29
C ASN A 616 -15.81 19.87 14.35
N GLY A 617 -14.57 19.57 13.96
CA GLY A 617 -13.41 19.41 14.84
C GLY A 617 -12.60 18.16 14.49
N ARG A 618 -11.35 18.06 14.97
CA ARG A 618 -10.45 16.94 14.64
C ARG A 618 -11.08 15.59 14.99
N GLY A 619 -11.04 14.66 14.05
CA GLY A 619 -11.60 13.31 14.16
C GLY A 619 -13.08 13.20 13.80
N SER A 620 -13.80 14.31 13.56
CA SER A 620 -15.26 14.30 13.30
C SER A 620 -15.69 13.72 11.95
N LEU A 621 -14.76 13.62 11.00
CA LEU A 621 -14.91 12.93 9.73
C LEU A 621 -14.13 11.61 9.72
N PHE A 622 -12.92 11.60 10.30
CA PHE A 622 -12.04 10.42 10.36
C PHE A 622 -12.69 9.26 11.13
N PHE A 623 -13.28 9.55 12.30
CA PHE A 623 -13.98 8.58 13.15
C PHE A 623 -15.51 8.73 13.04
N HIS A 624 -16.03 9.18 11.89
CA HIS A 624 -17.47 9.31 11.71
C HIS A 624 -18.14 7.92 11.68
N ALA A 625 -18.95 7.61 12.69
CA ALA A 625 -19.71 6.37 12.74
C ALA A 625 -20.79 6.36 11.64
N LEU A 626 -20.67 5.43 10.70
CA LEU A 626 -21.58 5.27 9.56
C LEU A 626 -22.63 4.17 9.76
N GLY A 627 -22.34 3.21 10.64
CA GLY A 627 -23.24 2.14 11.05
C GLY A 627 -22.72 1.46 12.32
N THR A 628 -23.33 0.34 12.69
CA THR A 628 -22.89 -0.47 13.83
C THR A 628 -22.92 -1.96 13.53
N THR A 629 -21.94 -2.71 14.03
CA THR A 629 -22.00 -4.18 14.08
C THR A 629 -22.42 -4.69 15.46
N THR A 630 -22.77 -5.97 15.55
CA THR A 630 -23.07 -6.69 16.80
C THR A 630 -22.26 -7.98 16.99
N PHE A 631 -21.31 -8.23 16.07
CA PHE A 631 -20.38 -9.35 16.03
C PHE A 631 -19.17 -8.97 15.15
N ASP A 632 -18.08 -9.72 15.24
CA ASP A 632 -16.91 -9.47 14.41
C ASP A 632 -17.14 -9.92 12.95
N VAL A 633 -17.08 -8.99 12.01
CA VAL A 633 -16.95 -9.28 10.58
C VAL A 633 -15.46 -9.54 10.30
N GLY A 634 -14.97 -10.66 10.82
CA GLY A 634 -13.55 -10.98 10.89
C GLY A 634 -12.83 -11.02 9.54
N GLU A 635 -11.50 -11.10 9.62
CA GLU A 635 -10.57 -11.11 8.48
C GLU A 635 -10.90 -12.18 7.42
N ARG A 636 -10.37 -11.97 6.21
CA ARG A 636 -10.43 -12.93 5.11
C ARG A 636 -9.92 -14.30 5.54
N GLN A 637 -10.54 -15.35 5.00
CA GLN A 637 -10.13 -16.73 5.25
C GLN A 637 -9.41 -17.31 4.04
N ALA A 638 -8.26 -17.95 4.29
CA ALA A 638 -7.46 -18.57 3.25
C ALA A 638 -8.28 -19.63 2.48
N SER A 639 -8.42 -19.43 1.17
CA SER A 639 -9.11 -20.33 0.24
C SER A 639 -10.57 -20.67 0.64
N ASN A 640 -11.27 -19.78 1.35
CA ASN A 640 -12.61 -20.06 1.89
C ASN A 640 -13.55 -18.83 1.88
N GLU A 641 -14.86 -19.07 1.90
CA GLU A 641 -15.88 -18.02 2.07
C GLU A 641 -15.66 -17.27 3.40
N SER A 642 -15.70 -15.93 3.37
CA SER A 642 -15.59 -15.09 4.56
C SER A 642 -16.63 -13.96 4.55
N ASN A 643 -17.11 -13.59 5.74
CA ASN A 643 -18.18 -12.62 5.89
C ASN A 643 -17.77 -11.19 5.47
N ILE A 644 -16.48 -10.85 5.55
CA ILE A 644 -15.96 -9.57 5.06
C ILE A 644 -15.98 -9.49 3.52
N LEU A 645 -15.62 -10.56 2.80
CA LEU A 645 -15.72 -10.60 1.33
C LEU A 645 -17.17 -10.50 0.86
N ASN A 646 -18.08 -11.21 1.53
CA ASN A 646 -19.51 -11.13 1.22
C ASN A 646 -20.04 -9.70 1.41
N LEU A 647 -19.63 -9.02 2.50
CA LEU A 647 -20.03 -7.62 2.76
C LEU A 647 -19.56 -6.65 1.67
N VAL A 648 -18.32 -6.77 1.18
CA VAL A 648 -17.82 -5.91 0.09
C VAL A 648 -18.53 -6.23 -1.23
N ALA A 649 -18.68 -7.51 -1.59
CA ALA A 649 -19.37 -7.90 -2.83
C ALA A 649 -20.86 -7.50 -2.83
N ASP A 650 -21.54 -7.55 -1.69
CA ASP A 650 -22.91 -7.06 -1.53
C ASP A 650 -22.98 -5.53 -1.63
N ALA A 651 -22.00 -4.81 -1.08
CA ALA A 651 -21.92 -3.36 -1.19
C ALA A 651 -21.76 -2.89 -2.64
N ASP A 652 -20.81 -3.47 -3.37
CA ASP A 652 -20.58 -3.18 -4.79
C ASP A 652 -21.84 -3.47 -5.61
N ARG A 653 -22.41 -4.67 -5.44
CA ARG A 653 -23.61 -5.09 -6.16
C ARG A 653 -24.77 -4.14 -5.91
N GLU A 654 -25.02 -3.75 -4.66
CA GLU A 654 -26.18 -2.91 -4.33
C GLU A 654 -25.97 -1.42 -4.64
N ILE A 655 -24.76 -0.87 -4.49
CA ILE A 655 -24.49 0.52 -4.88
C ILE A 655 -24.50 0.69 -6.39
N VAL A 656 -23.87 -0.21 -7.16
CA VAL A 656 -23.92 -0.16 -8.64
C VAL A 656 -25.35 -0.33 -9.15
N ASN A 657 -26.20 -1.14 -8.50
CA ASN A 657 -27.63 -1.26 -8.80
C ASN A 657 -28.42 0.03 -8.47
N THR A 658 -28.26 0.57 -7.26
CA THR A 658 -29.07 1.71 -6.78
C THR A 658 -28.71 3.06 -7.41
N LEU A 659 -27.50 3.20 -7.97
CA LEU A 659 -27.08 4.39 -8.71
C LEU A 659 -27.91 4.67 -9.98
N GLY A 660 -28.61 3.66 -10.52
CA GLY A 660 -29.62 3.86 -11.58
C GLY A 660 -29.08 4.55 -12.84
N LEU A 661 -27.80 4.32 -13.17
CA LEU A 661 -27.05 5.07 -14.18
C LEU A 661 -27.76 5.01 -15.55
N GLN A 662 -28.33 6.15 -15.95
CA GLN A 662 -29.50 6.20 -16.86
C GLN A 662 -29.22 5.81 -18.32
N ASP A 663 -27.95 5.63 -18.69
CA ASP A 663 -27.55 5.16 -20.02
C ASP A 663 -27.58 3.62 -20.14
N ARG A 664 -27.65 2.87 -19.03
CA ARG A 664 -27.66 1.40 -19.03
C ARG A 664 -29.05 0.84 -19.38
N LYS A 665 -29.12 0.14 -20.52
CA LYS A 665 -30.35 -0.52 -21.03
C LYS A 665 -30.81 -1.71 -20.17
N GLU A 666 -29.87 -2.39 -19.52
CA GLU A 666 -30.12 -3.36 -18.46
C GLU A 666 -29.48 -2.79 -17.19
N PRO A 667 -30.25 -2.21 -16.25
CA PRO A 667 -29.70 -1.43 -15.14
C PRO A 667 -29.21 -2.28 -13.96
N TRP A 668 -29.52 -3.58 -13.95
CA TRP A 668 -29.26 -4.48 -12.84
C TRP A 668 -27.99 -5.31 -13.06
N ILE A 669 -27.12 -5.37 -12.05
CA ILE A 669 -26.01 -6.31 -11.94
C ILE A 669 -26.54 -7.67 -11.46
N ASP A 670 -26.27 -8.74 -12.22
CA ASP A 670 -26.60 -10.11 -11.81
C ASP A 670 -25.69 -10.53 -10.65
N VAL A 671 -24.37 -10.40 -10.84
CA VAL A 671 -23.30 -10.91 -9.98
C VAL A 671 -22.25 -9.83 -9.71
N ALA A 672 -21.76 -9.72 -8.47
CA ALA A 672 -20.54 -8.98 -8.16
C ALA A 672 -19.44 -9.94 -7.67
N VAL A 673 -18.18 -9.63 -7.96
CA VAL A 673 -17.01 -10.46 -7.64
C VAL A 673 -15.92 -9.60 -7.00
N VAL A 674 -15.35 -10.06 -5.89
CA VAL A 674 -14.29 -9.39 -5.12
C VAL A 674 -13.22 -10.42 -4.75
N ALA A 675 -11.94 -10.04 -4.75
CA ALA A 675 -10.82 -10.94 -4.48
C ALA A 675 -10.23 -10.77 -3.08
N ASN A 676 -9.81 -11.88 -2.45
CA ASN A 676 -9.17 -11.89 -1.12
C ASN A 676 -7.98 -10.92 -1.03
N GLY A 677 -7.20 -10.75 -2.10
CA GLY A 677 -6.05 -9.84 -2.12
C GLY A 677 -6.41 -8.35 -1.98
N VAL A 678 -7.64 -7.95 -2.36
CA VAL A 678 -8.11 -6.56 -2.31
C VAL A 678 -8.68 -6.19 -0.94
N VAL A 679 -9.18 -7.17 -0.18
CA VAL A 679 -9.70 -6.97 1.17
C VAL A 679 -8.57 -7.07 2.20
N ARG A 680 -8.27 -5.96 2.88
CA ARG A 680 -7.06 -5.80 3.72
C ARG A 680 -7.29 -5.82 5.23
N ASP A 681 -8.53 -5.71 5.71
CA ASP A 681 -8.87 -5.90 7.14
C ASP A 681 -10.32 -6.38 7.33
N GLY A 682 -10.62 -6.95 8.50
CA GLY A 682 -11.98 -7.17 9.00
C GLY A 682 -12.58 -5.94 9.70
N LEU A 683 -13.81 -6.09 10.20
CA LEU A 683 -14.51 -5.10 11.02
C LEU A 683 -14.92 -5.72 12.36
N PHE A 684 -14.11 -5.47 13.38
CA PHE A 684 -14.28 -6.00 14.74
C PHE A 684 -15.29 -5.20 15.56
N LEU A 685 -15.89 -5.84 16.57
CA LEU A 685 -16.95 -5.25 17.40
C LEU A 685 -16.46 -4.12 18.31
N GLY A 686 -15.26 -4.24 18.89
CA GLY A 686 -14.72 -3.28 19.86
C GLY A 686 -15.58 -3.13 21.13
N GLU A 687 -15.38 -2.01 21.83
CA GLU A 687 -16.19 -1.58 22.98
C GLU A 687 -17.53 -0.97 22.55
N THR A 688 -17.58 -0.33 21.39
CA THR A 688 -18.70 0.52 20.95
C THR A 688 -19.61 -0.09 19.89
N GLY A 689 -19.13 -1.06 19.12
CA GLY A 689 -19.82 -1.58 17.93
C GLY A 689 -19.86 -0.61 16.75
N ALA A 690 -19.23 0.56 16.83
CA ALA A 690 -19.30 1.59 15.78
C ALA A 690 -18.38 1.26 14.59
N LEU A 691 -18.94 1.33 13.37
CA LEU A 691 -18.18 1.21 12.13
C LEU A 691 -17.86 2.62 11.61
N THR A 692 -16.60 3.05 11.70
CA THR A 692 -16.21 4.42 11.31
C THR A 692 -15.65 4.51 9.89
N THR A 693 -15.53 5.74 9.37
CA THR A 693 -14.85 6.03 8.09
C THR A 693 -13.45 5.42 8.01
N ALA A 694 -12.70 5.46 9.11
CA ALA A 694 -11.36 4.87 9.19
C ALA A 694 -11.41 3.35 9.05
N ASP A 695 -12.25 2.67 9.85
CA ASP A 695 -12.34 1.21 9.84
C ASP A 695 -12.82 0.69 8.47
N LEU A 696 -13.86 1.31 7.90
CA LEU A 696 -14.40 0.94 6.59
C LEU A 696 -13.41 1.21 5.44
N PHE A 697 -12.55 2.23 5.55
CA PHE A 697 -11.48 2.45 4.56
C PHE A 697 -10.40 1.36 4.63
N ARG A 698 -10.04 0.86 5.84
CA ARG A 698 -9.02 -0.20 6.00
C ARG A 698 -9.43 -1.55 5.42
N VAL A 699 -10.73 -1.78 5.18
CA VAL A 699 -11.24 -2.99 4.51
C VAL A 699 -10.85 -3.01 3.03
N VAL A 700 -11.07 -1.92 2.29
CA VAL A 700 -10.75 -1.78 0.86
C VAL A 700 -9.96 -0.49 0.58
N PRO A 701 -8.70 -0.39 1.05
CA PRO A 701 -7.89 0.82 0.97
C PRO A 701 -7.17 0.96 -0.39
N LEU A 702 -7.09 -0.12 -1.16
CA LEU A 702 -6.16 -0.27 -2.29
C LEU A 702 -6.51 0.58 -3.52
N GLY A 703 -5.47 0.92 -4.27
CA GLY A 703 -5.56 1.36 -5.65
C GLY A 703 -5.73 2.86 -5.87
N ILE A 704 -5.73 3.20 -7.16
CA ILE A 704 -5.94 4.55 -7.69
C ILE A 704 -6.82 4.43 -8.94
N SER A 705 -7.68 5.42 -9.20
CA SER A 705 -8.26 5.63 -10.52
C SER A 705 -7.15 5.99 -11.51
N PRO A 706 -6.98 5.29 -12.65
CA PRO A 706 -5.93 5.66 -13.60
C PRO A 706 -6.25 7.01 -14.28
N GLN A 707 -7.53 7.27 -14.55
CA GLN A 707 -8.02 8.46 -15.25
C GLN A 707 -8.09 9.71 -14.36
N GLU A 708 -8.67 9.60 -13.15
CA GLU A 708 -8.83 10.72 -12.21
C GLU A 708 -7.61 10.91 -11.32
N ARG A 709 -6.78 9.87 -11.15
CA ARG A 709 -5.66 9.81 -10.18
C ARG A 709 -6.12 10.06 -8.73
N THR A 710 -7.37 9.71 -8.43
CA THR A 710 -8.00 9.72 -7.11
C THR A 710 -7.86 8.35 -6.42
N PRO A 711 -7.78 8.28 -5.07
CA PRO A 711 -7.61 7.00 -4.37
C PRO A 711 -8.76 6.00 -4.52
N GLY A 712 -8.42 4.73 -4.29
CA GLY A 712 -9.32 3.58 -4.39
C GLY A 712 -9.34 3.01 -5.80
N TYR A 713 -9.50 1.69 -5.93
CA TYR A 713 -9.87 1.11 -7.23
C TYR A 713 -11.24 1.62 -7.67
N THR A 714 -11.31 2.02 -8.94
CA THR A 714 -12.58 2.29 -9.63
C THR A 714 -13.33 0.97 -9.82
N LEU A 715 -14.61 0.94 -9.44
CA LEU A 715 -15.51 -0.16 -9.78
C LEU A 715 -15.83 -0.12 -11.27
N VAL A 716 -15.98 -1.28 -11.90
CA VAL A 716 -16.27 -1.44 -13.33
C VAL A 716 -17.47 -2.36 -13.55
N ASP A 717 -18.19 -2.18 -14.66
CA ASP A 717 -19.23 -3.10 -15.13
C ASP A 717 -18.96 -3.58 -16.56
N PHE A 718 -19.23 -4.86 -16.80
CA PHE A 718 -19.11 -5.48 -18.12
C PHE A 718 -20.03 -6.69 -18.27
N TYR A 719 -20.12 -7.20 -19.50
CA TYR A 719 -20.93 -8.38 -19.82
C TYR A 719 -20.05 -9.60 -20.16
N LEU A 720 -20.32 -10.71 -19.46
CA LEU A 720 -19.73 -12.02 -19.71
C LEU A 720 -20.82 -13.03 -20.15
N THR A 721 -20.38 -14.15 -20.71
CA THR A 721 -21.20 -15.36 -20.88
C THR A 721 -20.98 -16.34 -19.70
N PRO A 722 -21.90 -17.28 -19.42
CA PRO A 722 -21.71 -18.27 -18.35
C PRO A 722 -20.41 -19.10 -18.43
N PRO A 723 -19.91 -19.52 -19.60
CA PRO A 723 -18.59 -20.17 -19.70
C PRO A 723 -17.42 -19.28 -19.25
N GLU A 724 -17.51 -17.97 -19.47
CA GLU A 724 -16.47 -17.01 -19.08
C GLU A 724 -16.56 -16.64 -17.60
N LEU A 725 -17.78 -16.50 -17.03
CA LEU A 725 -17.93 -16.35 -15.59
C LEU A 725 -17.48 -17.63 -14.85
N LYS A 726 -17.75 -18.83 -15.39
CA LYS A 726 -17.15 -20.07 -14.89
C LYS A 726 -15.62 -20.00 -14.96
N ALA A 727 -15.05 -19.57 -16.09
CA ALA A 727 -13.60 -19.44 -16.24
C ALA A 727 -12.98 -18.49 -15.20
N ALA A 728 -13.59 -17.33 -14.94
CA ALA A 728 -13.14 -16.39 -13.91
C ALA A 728 -13.15 -17.02 -12.52
N LEU A 729 -14.25 -17.67 -12.13
CA LEU A 729 -14.40 -18.28 -10.81
C LEU A 729 -13.49 -19.53 -10.63
N GLU A 730 -13.22 -20.26 -11.71
CA GLU A 730 -12.26 -21.37 -11.73
C GLU A 730 -10.80 -20.93 -11.47
N VAL A 731 -10.45 -19.68 -11.76
CA VAL A 731 -9.13 -19.14 -11.39
C VAL A 731 -9.01 -19.07 -9.88
N GLY A 732 -10.02 -18.53 -9.19
CA GLY A 732 -10.02 -18.46 -7.72
C GLY A 732 -10.05 -19.84 -7.04
N VAL A 733 -10.84 -20.78 -7.57
CA VAL A 733 -10.93 -22.15 -7.02
C VAL A 733 -9.76 -23.05 -7.45
N GLY A 734 -9.05 -22.70 -8.53
CA GLY A 734 -7.80 -23.32 -8.94
C GLY A 734 -6.62 -22.76 -8.16
N VAL A 735 -6.21 -21.54 -8.51
CA VAL A 735 -5.00 -20.85 -8.03
C VAL A 735 -5.12 -20.45 -6.55
N GLY A 736 -6.28 -19.91 -6.14
CA GLY A 736 -6.52 -19.50 -4.76
C GLY A 736 -6.62 -20.65 -3.76
N TYR A 737 -7.00 -21.86 -4.21
CA TYR A 737 -6.99 -23.08 -3.38
C TYR A 737 -5.62 -23.79 -3.39
N ASP A 738 -4.86 -23.70 -4.48
CA ASP A 738 -3.55 -24.36 -4.62
C ASP A 738 -2.38 -23.55 -3.99
N GLY A 739 -2.68 -22.43 -3.33
CA GLY A 739 -1.76 -21.76 -2.39
C GLY A 739 -1.71 -20.22 -2.49
N ALA A 740 -2.22 -19.61 -3.57
CA ALA A 740 -2.12 -18.17 -3.80
C ALA A 740 -3.42 -17.45 -3.42
N ASP A 741 -3.69 -17.36 -2.12
CA ASP A 741 -4.96 -16.91 -1.54
C ASP A 741 -5.48 -15.57 -2.08
N SER A 742 -4.60 -14.64 -2.46
CA SER A 742 -4.96 -13.34 -3.04
C SER A 742 -5.93 -13.43 -4.23
N PHE A 743 -5.90 -14.54 -4.97
CA PHE A 743 -6.79 -14.81 -6.12
C PHE A 743 -8.13 -15.48 -5.75
N TRP A 744 -8.36 -15.87 -4.49
CA TRP A 744 -9.64 -16.42 -4.06
C TRP A 744 -10.77 -15.39 -4.19
N LEU A 745 -11.93 -15.81 -4.71
CA LEU A 745 -13.01 -14.90 -5.12
C LEU A 745 -14.27 -15.06 -4.27
N GLY A 746 -14.67 -13.98 -3.61
CA GLY A 746 -15.98 -13.78 -3.01
C GLY A 746 -16.99 -13.32 -4.05
N VAL A 747 -18.25 -13.70 -3.88
CA VAL A 747 -19.30 -13.53 -4.90
C VAL A 747 -20.62 -13.12 -4.25
N SER A 748 -21.21 -12.02 -4.71
CA SER A 748 -22.60 -11.67 -4.40
C SER A 748 -23.52 -11.98 -5.59
N GLY A 749 -24.68 -12.58 -5.32
CA GLY A 749 -25.70 -12.85 -6.32
C GLY A 749 -25.59 -14.16 -7.09
N ALA A 750 -24.58 -14.98 -6.80
CA ALA A 750 -24.49 -16.35 -7.32
C ALA A 750 -23.99 -17.32 -6.24
N ARG A 751 -24.37 -18.59 -6.40
CA ARG A 751 -23.92 -19.73 -5.60
C ARG A 751 -22.95 -20.56 -6.43
N VAL A 752 -21.75 -20.79 -5.92
CA VAL A 752 -20.71 -21.62 -6.54
C VAL A 752 -20.58 -22.94 -5.76
N GLU A 753 -20.55 -24.08 -6.45
CA GLU A 753 -20.27 -25.38 -5.83
C GLU A 753 -19.08 -26.03 -6.54
N TYR A 754 -18.06 -26.44 -5.78
CA TYR A 754 -16.81 -26.98 -6.32
C TYR A 754 -16.32 -28.26 -5.60
N ASP A 755 -15.48 -29.02 -6.29
CA ASP A 755 -14.83 -30.23 -5.76
C ASP A 755 -13.30 -30.11 -5.99
N PRO A 756 -12.49 -29.88 -4.93
CA PRO A 756 -11.04 -29.74 -5.06
C PRO A 756 -10.30 -31.06 -5.36
N SER A 757 -10.99 -32.19 -5.44
CA SER A 757 -10.40 -33.45 -5.92
C SER A 757 -10.39 -33.56 -7.46
N LEU A 758 -11.05 -32.63 -8.16
CA LEU A 758 -11.01 -32.52 -9.62
C LEU A 758 -9.73 -31.81 -10.09
N PRO A 759 -9.26 -32.11 -11.32
CA PRO A 759 -8.12 -31.40 -11.93
C PRO A 759 -8.36 -29.89 -12.00
N ALA A 760 -7.26 -29.13 -11.90
CA ALA A 760 -7.27 -27.70 -12.18
C ALA A 760 -7.85 -27.38 -13.57
N PHE A 761 -8.38 -26.17 -13.69
CA PHE A 761 -9.05 -25.67 -14.88
C PHE A 761 -8.12 -25.53 -16.09
N ASP A 762 -8.63 -25.85 -17.28
CA ASP A 762 -7.96 -25.63 -18.56
C ASP A 762 -8.68 -24.51 -19.33
N PRO A 763 -8.09 -23.30 -19.45
CA PRO A 763 -8.66 -22.19 -20.20
C PRO A 763 -8.97 -22.50 -21.67
N ALA A 764 -8.31 -23.49 -22.28
CA ALA A 764 -8.60 -23.91 -23.65
C ALA A 764 -9.87 -24.80 -23.76
N ASN A 765 -10.35 -25.37 -22.65
CA ASN A 765 -11.51 -26.26 -22.58
C ASN A 765 -12.47 -25.88 -21.44
N PRO A 766 -12.96 -24.63 -21.38
CA PRO A 766 -13.63 -24.06 -20.20
C PRO A 766 -14.98 -24.73 -19.88
N THR A 767 -15.52 -25.49 -20.83
CA THR A 767 -16.84 -26.12 -20.74
C THR A 767 -16.84 -27.56 -20.22
N THR A 768 -15.65 -28.17 -20.04
CA THR A 768 -15.51 -29.60 -19.70
C THR A 768 -14.46 -29.91 -18.62
N THR A 769 -13.77 -28.90 -18.10
CA THR A 769 -12.68 -29.04 -17.11
C THR A 769 -12.86 -28.10 -15.92
N GLY A 770 -12.02 -28.27 -14.89
CA GLY A 770 -12.00 -27.46 -13.67
C GLY A 770 -12.71 -28.09 -12.47
N ARG A 771 -12.69 -27.35 -11.36
CA ARG A 771 -13.18 -27.76 -10.03
C ARG A 771 -14.61 -27.32 -9.77
N ILE A 772 -15.12 -26.29 -10.45
CA ILE A 772 -16.52 -25.85 -10.30
C ILE A 772 -17.44 -26.88 -10.94
N THR A 773 -18.30 -27.45 -10.10
CA THR A 773 -19.30 -28.46 -10.46
C THR A 773 -20.67 -27.83 -10.75
N LYS A 774 -20.98 -26.67 -10.15
CA LYS A 774 -22.25 -25.97 -10.29
C LYS A 774 -22.10 -24.45 -10.11
N LEU A 775 -22.90 -23.68 -10.84
CA LEU A 775 -23.04 -22.23 -10.71
C LEU A 775 -24.52 -21.84 -10.89
N GLU A 776 -25.11 -21.22 -9.88
CA GLU A 776 -26.51 -20.79 -9.88
C GLU A 776 -26.61 -19.29 -9.61
N LEU A 777 -27.37 -18.55 -10.42
CA LEU A 777 -27.69 -17.15 -10.17
C LEU A 777 -28.83 -17.05 -9.16
N ASN A 778 -28.76 -16.08 -8.24
CA ASN A 778 -29.87 -15.77 -7.36
C ASN A 778 -30.67 -14.55 -7.86
N TYR A 779 -31.85 -14.80 -8.43
CA TYR A 779 -32.74 -13.72 -8.85
C TYR A 779 -33.57 -13.17 -7.69
N LYS A 780 -33.31 -11.88 -7.38
CA LYS A 780 -33.88 -11.14 -6.25
C LYS A 780 -35.40 -11.11 -6.25
N ALA A 781 -35.99 -11.31 -5.08
CA ALA A 781 -37.26 -10.67 -4.71
C ALA A 781 -37.01 -9.34 -3.98
N GLN A 782 -35.95 -9.26 -3.16
CA GLN A 782 -35.36 -8.06 -2.55
C GLN A 782 -33.81 -8.24 -2.47
N PRO A 783 -33.03 -7.18 -2.24
CA PRO A 783 -31.56 -7.24 -2.22
C PRO A 783 -30.88 -8.10 -1.16
N TRP A 784 -31.49 -8.25 0.03
CA TRP A 784 -30.85 -8.78 1.25
C TRP A 784 -31.42 -10.16 1.67
N ASP A 785 -32.02 -10.90 0.73
CA ASP A 785 -32.70 -12.17 0.99
C ASP A 785 -32.22 -13.29 0.05
N ASP A 786 -30.92 -13.60 0.13
CA ASP A 786 -30.30 -14.71 -0.58
C ASP A 786 -30.70 -16.09 -0.02
N VAL A 787 -31.46 -16.12 1.09
CA VAL A 787 -31.97 -17.35 1.72
C VAL A 787 -33.28 -17.84 1.07
N ASN A 788 -34.12 -16.93 0.56
CA ASN A 788 -35.43 -17.26 -0.04
C ASN A 788 -35.53 -16.98 -1.56
N GLY A 789 -34.43 -16.56 -2.20
CA GLY A 789 -34.40 -16.23 -3.62
C GLY A 789 -34.53 -17.44 -4.56
N ILE A 790 -34.76 -17.17 -5.85
CA ILE A 790 -34.87 -18.23 -6.87
C ILE A 790 -33.49 -18.48 -7.47
N LEU A 791 -32.91 -19.63 -7.12
CA LEU A 791 -31.69 -20.14 -7.74
C LEU A 791 -31.98 -20.64 -9.16
N GLU A 792 -31.33 -20.05 -10.15
CA GLU A 792 -31.38 -20.45 -11.55
C GLU A 792 -30.00 -21.01 -11.98
N PRO A 793 -29.88 -22.31 -12.33
CA PRO A 793 -28.60 -22.87 -12.74
C PRO A 793 -28.17 -22.31 -14.09
N ILE A 794 -26.99 -21.69 -14.13
CA ILE A 794 -26.32 -21.29 -15.37
C ILE A 794 -25.20 -22.25 -15.77
N PHE A 795 -24.69 -23.06 -14.83
CA PHE A 795 -23.86 -24.23 -15.09
C PHE A 795 -24.16 -25.36 -14.10
N ASP A 796 -24.27 -26.59 -14.58
CA ASP A 796 -24.36 -27.81 -13.77
C ASP A 796 -23.66 -28.97 -14.52
N ALA A 797 -22.49 -29.40 -14.02
CA ALA A 797 -21.69 -30.47 -14.61
C ALA A 797 -22.41 -31.82 -14.67
N ASN A 798 -23.40 -32.05 -13.79
CA ASN A 798 -24.18 -33.29 -13.73
C ASN A 798 -25.46 -33.24 -14.58
N ASN A 799 -25.91 -32.03 -14.96
CA ASN A 799 -27.20 -31.80 -15.63
C ASN A 799 -27.07 -31.13 -17.01
N GLY A 800 -25.98 -31.41 -17.73
CA GLY A 800 -25.79 -31.03 -19.14
C GLY A 800 -24.89 -29.83 -19.41
N GLY A 801 -24.20 -29.29 -18.39
CA GLY A 801 -23.31 -28.14 -18.53
C GLY A 801 -24.08 -26.84 -18.44
N PHE A 802 -24.04 -26.01 -19.49
CA PHE A 802 -24.70 -24.70 -19.52
C PHE A 802 -26.09 -24.81 -20.16
N PRO A 803 -27.19 -24.46 -19.46
CA PRO A 803 -28.53 -24.46 -20.05
C PRO A 803 -28.71 -23.41 -21.16
N ASP A 804 -28.01 -22.28 -21.05
CA ASP A 804 -27.80 -21.31 -22.12
C ASP A 804 -26.37 -20.74 -22.03
N PRO A 805 -25.40 -21.25 -22.81
CA PRO A 805 -24.03 -20.74 -22.83
C PRO A 805 -23.90 -19.36 -23.52
N THR A 806 -24.97 -18.88 -24.16
CA THR A 806 -25.02 -17.56 -24.84
C THR A 806 -25.76 -16.49 -24.03
N ARG A 807 -26.24 -16.83 -22.83
CA ARG A 807 -26.83 -15.88 -21.89
C ARG A 807 -25.86 -14.72 -21.64
N ARG A 808 -26.41 -13.52 -21.53
CA ARG A 808 -25.72 -12.33 -21.04
C ARG A 808 -25.75 -12.30 -19.52
N LEU A 809 -24.60 -12.14 -18.90
CA LEU A 809 -24.45 -11.90 -17.46
C LEU A 809 -23.84 -10.52 -17.25
N HIS A 810 -24.50 -9.67 -16.46
CA HIS A 810 -24.00 -8.35 -16.10
C HIS A 810 -23.20 -8.46 -14.80
N VAL A 811 -21.89 -8.22 -14.87
CA VAL A 811 -20.95 -8.42 -13.78
C VAL A 811 -20.37 -7.09 -13.32
N ALA A 812 -20.28 -6.89 -12.01
CA ALA A 812 -19.51 -5.81 -11.39
C ALA A 812 -18.30 -6.35 -10.62
N THR A 813 -17.22 -5.58 -10.59
CA THR A 813 -15.98 -5.88 -9.87
C THR A 813 -15.14 -4.60 -9.72
N ASN A 814 -14.08 -4.62 -8.92
CA ASN A 814 -13.05 -3.59 -8.96
C ASN A 814 -12.12 -3.74 -10.19
N LEU A 815 -11.50 -2.64 -10.62
CA LEU A 815 -10.63 -2.59 -11.81
C LEU A 815 -9.42 -3.53 -11.73
N TYR A 816 -8.89 -3.81 -10.53
CA TYR A 816 -7.74 -4.71 -10.35
C TYR A 816 -8.05 -6.11 -10.92
N ILE A 817 -9.20 -6.67 -10.57
CA ILE A 817 -9.63 -8.01 -11.00
C ILE A 817 -9.88 -8.07 -12.52
N ASP A 818 -10.36 -6.99 -13.15
CA ASP A 818 -10.55 -6.92 -14.61
C ASP A 818 -9.23 -7.05 -15.38
N LEU A 819 -8.16 -6.39 -14.89
CA LEU A 819 -6.82 -6.47 -15.50
C LEU A 819 -6.28 -7.91 -15.51
N PHE A 820 -6.48 -8.67 -14.42
CA PHE A 820 -6.13 -10.10 -14.37
C PHE A 820 -7.03 -10.96 -15.25
N ALA A 821 -8.35 -10.68 -15.31
CA ALA A 821 -9.27 -11.41 -16.19
C ALA A 821 -8.86 -11.28 -17.67
N THR A 822 -8.52 -10.06 -18.12
CA THR A 822 -7.96 -9.81 -19.46
C THR A 822 -6.65 -10.56 -19.69
N GLY A 823 -5.72 -10.53 -18.72
CA GLY A 823 -4.46 -11.28 -18.80
C GLY A 823 -4.63 -12.81 -18.93
N LEU A 824 -5.76 -13.34 -18.46
CA LEU A 824 -6.14 -14.76 -18.54
C LEU A 824 -6.99 -15.10 -19.79
N GLY A 825 -7.13 -14.16 -20.73
CA GLY A 825 -7.86 -14.34 -21.99
C GLY A 825 -9.38 -14.29 -21.87
N ILE A 826 -9.91 -13.88 -20.72
CA ILE A 826 -11.33 -13.56 -20.56
C ILE A 826 -11.54 -12.16 -21.16
N CYS A 827 -12.48 -12.02 -22.09
CA CYS A 827 -12.71 -10.76 -22.80
C CYS A 827 -14.00 -10.07 -22.34
N PRO A 828 -13.93 -9.09 -21.41
CA PRO A 828 -15.00 -8.16 -21.10
C PRO A 828 -15.67 -7.55 -22.35
N ARG A 829 -16.98 -7.31 -22.26
CA ARG A 829 -17.79 -6.77 -23.36
C ARG A 829 -18.71 -5.64 -22.96
N ASP A 830 -19.19 -4.94 -23.97
CA ASP A 830 -20.21 -3.92 -23.87
C ASP A 830 -21.64 -4.49 -23.97
N TYR A 831 -22.64 -3.61 -23.89
CA TYR A 831 -24.06 -3.98 -23.99
C TYR A 831 -24.43 -4.59 -25.35
N TYR A 832 -23.67 -4.34 -26.43
CA TYR A 832 -23.92 -4.96 -27.74
C TYR A 832 -23.20 -6.32 -27.90
N LEU A 833 -22.38 -6.71 -26.91
CA LEU A 833 -21.43 -7.83 -26.94
C LEU A 833 -20.25 -7.60 -27.90
N ASP A 834 -19.92 -6.33 -28.15
CA ASP A 834 -18.64 -5.99 -28.76
C ASP A 834 -17.53 -6.04 -27.68
N PRO A 835 -16.33 -6.59 -27.97
CA PRO A 835 -15.20 -6.59 -27.04
C PRO A 835 -14.77 -5.17 -26.65
N LEU A 836 -14.32 -4.99 -25.40
CA LEU A 836 -13.77 -3.71 -24.96
C LEU A 836 -12.38 -3.47 -25.55
N PRO A 837 -11.89 -2.21 -25.62
CA PRO A 837 -10.68 -1.88 -26.40
C PRO A 837 -9.41 -2.61 -25.96
N ASN A 838 -9.28 -2.95 -24.68
CA ASN A 838 -8.21 -3.80 -24.12
C ASN A 838 -8.38 -5.30 -24.41
N CYS A 839 -9.39 -5.67 -25.21
CA CYS A 839 -9.69 -7.03 -25.67
C CYS A 839 -10.07 -7.04 -27.17
N ALA A 840 -9.78 -5.95 -27.89
CA ALA A 840 -10.03 -5.85 -29.32
C ALA A 840 -9.12 -6.83 -30.10
N PRO A 841 -9.61 -7.51 -31.16
CA PRO A 841 -8.77 -8.40 -31.97
C PRO A 841 -7.62 -7.65 -32.64
N CYS A 842 -6.40 -8.17 -32.55
CA CYS A 842 -5.19 -7.52 -33.03
C CYS A 842 -4.27 -8.47 -33.83
N THR A 843 -3.41 -7.87 -34.63
CA THR A 843 -2.27 -8.53 -35.30
C THR A 843 -0.96 -7.77 -35.12
N THR A 844 -1.04 -6.48 -34.79
CA THR A 844 0.06 -5.56 -34.50
C THR A 844 -0.41 -4.52 -33.47
N ASP A 845 0.51 -3.84 -32.79
CA ASP A 845 0.16 -2.81 -31.79
C ASP A 845 -0.66 -1.65 -32.39
N LEU A 846 -0.54 -1.42 -33.70
CA LEU A 846 -1.34 -0.42 -34.44
C LEU A 846 -2.83 -0.73 -34.51
N ASP A 847 -3.23 -1.99 -34.26
CA ASP A 847 -4.64 -2.37 -34.12
C ASP A 847 -5.19 -1.95 -32.73
N CYS A 848 -4.31 -1.74 -31.74
CA CYS A 848 -4.63 -1.43 -30.35
C CYS A 848 -4.72 0.07 -30.11
N THR A 849 -5.89 0.64 -30.42
CA THR A 849 -6.13 2.10 -30.38
C THR A 849 -6.25 2.72 -28.98
N ALA A 850 -6.11 1.93 -27.90
CA ALA A 850 -6.08 2.44 -26.53
C ALA A 850 -4.71 3.08 -26.20
N PRO A 851 -4.65 4.23 -25.49
CA PRO A 851 -3.37 4.84 -25.10
C PRO A 851 -2.55 3.89 -24.22
N GLY A 852 -1.37 3.48 -24.71
CA GLY A 852 -0.50 2.51 -24.02
C GLY A 852 -0.87 1.04 -24.24
N GLY A 853 -1.82 0.72 -25.13
CA GLY A 853 -2.14 -0.66 -25.49
C GLY A 853 -1.12 -1.28 -26.45
N SER A 854 -0.80 -2.56 -26.26
CA SER A 854 0.01 -3.38 -27.17
C SER A 854 -0.78 -4.61 -27.64
N CYS A 855 -0.31 -5.26 -28.70
CA CYS A 855 -0.96 -6.46 -29.23
C CYS A 855 -0.33 -7.73 -28.63
N ASN A 856 -1.12 -8.50 -27.89
CA ASN A 856 -0.72 -9.86 -27.53
C ASN A 856 -0.81 -10.74 -28.79
N THR A 857 0.25 -10.74 -29.60
CA THR A 857 0.31 -11.48 -30.87
C THR A 857 0.19 -13.01 -30.71
N LEU A 858 0.26 -13.52 -29.48
CA LEU A 858 0.12 -14.93 -29.14
C LEU A 858 -1.35 -15.30 -28.83
N ALA A 859 -2.11 -14.39 -28.21
CA ALA A 859 -3.55 -14.51 -27.98
C ALA A 859 -4.42 -13.93 -29.12
N GLY A 860 -3.89 -13.02 -29.93
CA GLY A 860 -4.61 -12.34 -31.02
C GLY A 860 -5.53 -11.20 -30.57
N VAL A 861 -5.31 -10.67 -29.35
CA VAL A 861 -6.09 -9.57 -28.76
C VAL A 861 -5.16 -8.50 -28.18
N CYS A 862 -5.63 -7.27 -28.13
CA CYS A 862 -4.95 -6.19 -27.43
C CYS A 862 -4.80 -6.51 -25.93
N GLN A 863 -3.81 -5.89 -25.31
CA GLN A 863 -3.53 -5.96 -23.87
C GLN A 863 -2.99 -4.60 -23.40
N GLY A 864 -3.17 -4.29 -22.12
CA GLY A 864 -2.69 -3.04 -21.53
C GLY A 864 -3.36 -1.77 -22.09
N GLY A 865 -2.77 -0.64 -21.73
CA GLY A 865 -3.30 0.70 -21.99
C GLY A 865 -4.26 1.21 -20.92
N GLU A 866 -4.39 2.53 -20.85
CA GLU A 866 -5.27 3.26 -19.93
C GLU A 866 -6.72 2.72 -19.98
N PRO A 867 -7.27 2.16 -18.88
CA PRO A 867 -8.62 1.58 -18.83
C PRO A 867 -9.80 2.56 -19.00
N ALA A 868 -9.57 3.75 -19.56
CA ALA A 868 -10.53 4.85 -19.74
C ALA A 868 -11.77 4.51 -20.58
N ALA A 869 -11.84 3.31 -21.16
CA ALA A 869 -13.02 2.77 -21.82
C ALA A 869 -14.02 2.08 -20.86
N PHE A 870 -13.55 1.63 -19.69
CA PHE A 870 -14.37 0.95 -18.68
C PHE A 870 -15.07 1.96 -17.77
N SER A 871 -14.29 2.89 -17.23
CA SER A 871 -14.71 3.73 -16.11
C SER A 871 -15.92 4.61 -16.42
N ILE A 872 -16.12 4.94 -17.70
CA ILE A 872 -17.26 5.70 -18.24
C ILE A 872 -18.61 5.19 -17.70
N ARG A 873 -18.79 3.88 -17.50
CA ARG A 873 -20.11 3.30 -17.16
C ARG A 873 -20.50 3.37 -15.70
N THR A 874 -19.52 3.26 -14.80
CA THR A 874 -19.69 3.38 -13.35
C THR A 874 -19.55 4.82 -12.88
N THR A 875 -19.34 5.77 -13.79
CA THR A 875 -19.33 7.20 -13.44
C THR A 875 -20.68 7.70 -12.93
N VAL A 876 -20.65 8.32 -11.76
CA VAL A 876 -21.77 8.96 -11.08
C VAL A 876 -21.83 10.43 -11.51
N PRO A 877 -23.01 10.98 -11.85
CA PRO A 877 -23.13 12.41 -12.14
C PRO A 877 -22.85 13.25 -10.89
N ILE A 878 -22.07 14.32 -11.08
CA ILE A 878 -21.86 15.39 -10.11
C ILE A 878 -22.43 16.71 -10.64
N ASP A 879 -22.48 17.74 -9.79
CA ASP A 879 -23.03 19.05 -10.16
C ASP A 879 -22.32 19.67 -11.38
N GLY A 880 -23.05 20.52 -12.12
CA GLY A 880 -22.59 21.08 -13.38
C GLY A 880 -22.63 20.13 -14.58
N GLY A 881 -23.00 18.85 -14.38
CA GLY A 881 -23.14 17.87 -15.46
C GLY A 881 -21.84 17.12 -15.79
N PHE A 882 -20.82 17.24 -14.94
CA PHE A 882 -19.64 16.37 -14.97
C PHE A 882 -19.99 14.99 -14.37
N ARG A 883 -19.08 14.03 -14.48
CA ARG A 883 -19.21 12.70 -13.85
C ARG A 883 -17.89 12.27 -13.21
N GLN A 884 -17.97 11.53 -12.11
CA GLN A 884 -16.82 10.98 -11.38
C GLN A 884 -16.93 9.47 -11.21
N GLU A 885 -15.81 8.76 -11.21
CA GLU A 885 -15.72 7.32 -11.13
C GLU A 885 -16.02 6.77 -9.73
N LEU A 886 -17.01 5.88 -9.64
CA LEU A 886 -17.31 5.16 -8.40
C LEU A 886 -16.11 4.33 -7.93
N LYS A 887 -15.75 4.49 -6.65
CA LYS A 887 -14.70 3.73 -5.97
C LYS A 887 -15.29 2.63 -5.10
N GLU A 888 -14.57 1.52 -4.95
CA GLU A 888 -14.95 0.38 -4.11
C GLU A 888 -15.20 0.81 -2.65
N PHE A 889 -14.30 1.61 -2.06
CA PHE A 889 -14.49 2.15 -0.72
C PHE A 889 -15.73 3.06 -0.60
N LEU A 890 -16.09 3.83 -1.66
CA LEU A 890 -17.31 4.65 -1.67
C LEU A 890 -18.58 3.79 -1.72
N ALA A 891 -18.52 2.61 -2.36
CA ALA A 891 -19.61 1.65 -2.32
C ALA A 891 -19.80 1.08 -0.91
N LEU A 892 -18.72 0.63 -0.25
CA LEU A 892 -18.77 0.12 1.12
C LEU A 892 -19.29 1.18 2.12
N LEU A 893 -18.75 2.41 2.08
CA LEU A 893 -19.21 3.53 2.93
C LEU A 893 -20.71 3.84 2.71
N ALA A 894 -21.16 3.88 1.45
CA ALA A 894 -22.55 4.19 1.11
C ALA A 894 -23.52 3.03 1.42
N TYR A 895 -23.05 1.77 1.38
CA TYR A 895 -23.83 0.59 1.72
C TYR A 895 -24.05 0.48 3.23
N VAL A 896 -22.98 0.54 4.04
CA VAL A 896 -23.07 0.44 5.50
C VAL A 896 -23.98 1.53 6.09
N ARG A 897 -23.89 2.76 5.56
CA ARG A 897 -24.77 3.89 5.94
C ARG A 897 -26.25 3.71 5.56
N ARG A 898 -26.60 2.69 4.75
CA ARG A 898 -27.98 2.35 4.37
C ARG A 898 -28.53 1.15 5.14
N LEU A 899 -27.72 0.45 5.93
CA LEU A 899 -28.18 -0.63 6.80
C LEU A 899 -28.87 -0.06 8.07
N PRO A 900 -29.94 -0.70 8.57
CA PRO A 900 -30.79 -0.17 9.65
C PRO A 900 -30.37 -0.57 11.09
#